data_AF-A0A5F9DD07-F1
#
_entry.id   AF-A0A5F9DD07-F1
#
_cell.length_a   1.000
_cell.length_b   1.000
_cell.length_c   1.000
_cell.angle_alpha   90.00
_cell.angle_beta   90.00
_cell.angle_gamma   90.00
#
_symmetry.space_group_name_H-M   'P 1'
#
loop_
_entity.id
_entity.type
_entity.pdbx_description
1 polymer ?
#
loop_
_entity_poly.entity_id
_entity_poly.type
_entity_poly.pdbx_seq_one_letter_code
_entity_poly.pdbx_strand_id
1 'polypeptide(L)'
;MCLFPQDSLSTMSAPSSLLVCLSRVPRCPGVWGMLTVTMCVVFLGCPQAQELQGHVSVILLGATGDLAKKYLWQGLFQLFLDEAGKGHSFSFHGAALTAPKQGQELMAKALESLSCPRDMAPSRCAELQAQFLRLSRYRQLKTAEDYQALGRDIEAQVQQEGLREAGRMFYFSVPPFAYADIARNINSSCRPGPGAWLRVVLEKPFGHDHLSAQQLATELGSFFQEEEMYRVDHYLGKQAVAQILPFRDQNRRALDSLWNRHHVERVEIIMKETVDAEGRTSFYEEYGVIRDTLQNHLTEILTLVAMELPANVSCSEAVLRHKLQAFRALRRLQRGSAVVGQYQTYSEQVRRELRKPAGSPSLTPTFAGVLVHVDNLRWEGVPFILMSGKALDERVGYVRVLFKNQAFCAQSEKHWAPAQSRCLPRQIIFYIGHGELGHPAVLVSRNLFRPFLPAQSWREVEDRPGLQLFGRPLSDFYAFSPVKERDAYSILLSHIFHARKESFVPTEHLLASWVFWTPLLESLAREVPRLYPGGADSGRLLDFEFSGSHLSFSLGQPEQLVPGPGSTPRPSDFQVLGAKYRESPLISAWPDELISKLASDIEAAAVQAVRRVGTFHLALSGGSSPIALFQQLASGHYGFPWAHTHLWLVDERCVPLSDPESNFQGLQAHLLQHVRVPYYNIHPMPVNLHQRLCAEEDRGAQAYASEISALVTNCSFDLVLLGMGTDGHTASLFPQSPTGLDGEQLVVLTESPSRPHQRMSLSLPLINRAKKVAVLVMGRTKRDITLLVSASFLPWCGRGDPIFLG
;
A
#
# COMPACT_ATOMS: atom_id res chain seq x y z
N MET A 1 25.49 63.42 -29.77
CA MET A 1 24.58 63.24 -30.92
C MET A 1 23.61 62.12 -30.56
N CYS A 2 22.28 62.15 -30.69
CA CYS A 2 21.22 63.18 -30.91
C CYS A 2 19.86 62.45 -30.64
N LEU A 3 18.72 63.07 -30.26
CA LEU A 3 18.36 64.42 -29.82
C LEU A 3 17.01 64.38 -29.04
N PHE A 4 16.50 65.52 -28.56
CA PHE A 4 15.13 65.71 -28.01
C PHE A 4 14.18 66.31 -29.08
N PRO A 5 12.83 66.28 -28.89
CA PRO A 5 12.03 67.23 -28.06
C PRO A 5 11.24 66.52 -26.92
N GLN A 6 10.74 67.12 -25.81
CA GLN A 6 10.07 68.41 -25.48
C GLN A 6 8.57 68.48 -25.88
N ASP A 7 7.61 68.96 -25.06
CA ASP A 7 7.55 69.38 -23.62
C ASP A 7 6.28 68.75 -22.95
N SER A 8 5.49 69.24 -21.96
CA SER A 8 5.33 70.49 -21.16
C SER A 8 4.34 70.27 -19.98
N LEU A 9 4.06 71.15 -18.99
CA LEU A 9 4.79 72.16 -18.16
C LEU A 9 3.72 72.96 -17.35
N SER A 10 3.68 72.91 -16.00
CA SER A 10 2.92 73.89 -15.18
C SER A 10 3.27 73.89 -13.67
N THR A 11 3.25 75.07 -13.03
CA THR A 11 3.49 75.32 -11.57
C THR A 11 2.16 75.40 -10.79
N MET A 12 2.05 75.57 -9.45
CA MET A 12 2.95 75.92 -8.31
C MET A 12 2.40 75.20 -7.02
N SER A 13 2.63 75.47 -5.72
CA SER A 13 3.37 76.44 -4.86
C SER A 13 3.45 75.90 -3.41
N ALA A 14 4.25 76.54 -2.52
CA ALA A 14 4.23 76.33 -1.05
C ALA A 14 3.81 77.64 -0.32
N PRO A 15 3.53 77.65 1.02
CA PRO A 15 4.61 77.96 1.98
C PRO A 15 4.47 77.42 3.45
N SER A 16 5.62 77.37 4.17
CA SER A 16 5.89 77.59 5.63
C SER A 16 4.83 77.29 6.73
N SER A 17 5.18 76.76 7.92
CA SER A 17 6.14 77.39 8.88
C SER A 17 6.65 76.51 10.05
N LEU A 18 7.93 76.69 10.39
CA LEU A 18 8.59 76.75 11.73
C LEU A 18 8.11 75.90 12.94
N LEU A 19 9.04 75.09 13.49
CA LEU A 19 9.70 75.40 14.80
C LEU A 19 11.12 74.78 14.87
N VAL A 20 11.92 75.13 15.89
CA VAL A 20 13.40 75.03 15.91
C VAL A 20 13.96 74.69 17.31
N CYS A 21 15.19 74.13 17.38
CA CYS A 21 16.02 73.85 18.57
C CYS A 21 15.51 72.70 19.49
N LEU A 22 16.32 71.89 20.20
CA LEU A 22 17.76 71.84 20.58
C LEU A 22 18.15 70.33 20.72
N SER A 23 19.40 69.81 20.82
CA SER A 23 20.78 70.35 20.93
C SER A 23 21.81 69.31 20.37
N ARG A 24 23.07 69.28 20.87
CA ARG A 24 24.06 68.18 20.78
C ARG A 24 24.88 68.11 22.08
N VAL A 25 25.31 66.91 22.51
CA VAL A 25 26.34 66.66 23.55
C VAL A 25 27.22 65.45 23.11
N PRO A 26 28.55 65.38 23.39
CA PRO A 26 29.50 64.56 22.61
C PRO A 26 29.97 63.24 23.28
N ARG A 27 31.04 62.63 22.72
CA ARG A 27 31.59 61.28 23.01
C ARG A 27 32.78 61.27 24.00
N CYS A 28 32.79 60.28 24.93
CA CYS A 28 33.95 59.54 25.48
C CYS A 28 35.06 60.31 26.27
N PRO A 29 36.01 59.63 26.96
CA PRO A 29 35.97 58.36 27.73
C PRO A 29 36.55 58.48 29.18
N GLY A 30 36.51 57.44 30.04
CA GLY A 30 37.34 57.43 31.27
C GLY A 30 37.10 56.35 32.36
N VAL A 31 38.02 55.38 32.45
CA VAL A 31 38.63 54.68 33.62
C VAL A 31 37.86 54.36 34.94
N TRP A 32 38.14 53.16 35.48
CA TRP A 32 37.79 52.54 36.77
C TRP A 32 37.59 53.41 38.04
N GLY A 33 36.68 52.95 38.92
CA GLY A 33 36.57 53.32 40.34
C GLY A 33 35.80 52.26 41.16
N MET A 34 36.32 51.88 42.33
CA MET A 34 35.95 50.68 43.11
C MET A 34 34.77 50.87 44.10
N LEU A 35 34.25 49.73 44.61
CA LEU A 35 33.59 49.50 45.91
C LEU A 35 32.07 49.71 46.12
N THR A 36 31.49 48.61 46.61
CA THR A 36 30.19 48.29 47.21
C THR A 36 29.68 49.17 48.35
N VAL A 37 28.34 49.35 48.43
CA VAL A 37 27.54 49.20 49.67
C VAL A 37 26.18 48.54 49.33
N THR A 38 25.68 47.66 50.20
CA THR A 38 24.38 46.97 50.08
C THR A 38 23.27 47.72 50.81
N MET A 39 22.05 47.80 50.25
CA MET A 39 20.85 47.99 51.07
C MET A 39 19.59 47.38 50.42
N CYS A 40 18.71 46.79 51.24
CA CYS A 40 17.52 46.08 50.81
C CYS A 40 16.36 47.03 50.43
N VAL A 41 15.55 46.63 49.45
CA VAL A 41 14.20 47.18 49.23
C VAL A 41 13.20 46.01 49.26
N VAL A 42 12.09 46.20 49.98
CA VAL A 42 11.07 45.17 50.19
C VAL A 42 10.21 44.98 48.95
N PHE A 43 10.13 43.75 48.44
CA PHE A 43 9.15 43.38 47.41
C PHE A 43 7.74 43.28 48.01
N LEU A 44 6.95 44.35 47.88
CA LEU A 44 5.49 44.25 47.93
C LEU A 44 4.99 43.78 46.57
N GLY A 45 4.63 42.50 46.48
CA GLY A 45 4.14 41.90 45.25
C GLY A 45 2.70 42.28 44.94
N CYS A 46 2.50 43.21 44.01
CA CYS A 46 1.24 43.27 43.26
C CYS A 46 1.23 42.16 42.20
N PRO A 47 0.26 41.23 42.19
CA PRO A 47 0.08 40.34 41.06
C PRO A 47 -0.37 41.18 39.86
N GLN A 48 0.41 41.19 38.78
CA GLN A 48 -0.06 41.77 37.51
C GLN A 48 -1.25 40.94 37.03
N ALA A 49 -2.44 41.56 36.97
CA ALA A 49 -3.59 40.95 36.35
C ALA A 49 -3.30 40.75 34.86
N GLN A 50 -2.99 39.51 34.47
CA GLN A 50 -2.60 39.16 33.12
C GLN A 50 -3.84 39.26 32.22
N GLU A 51 -3.86 40.27 31.34
CA GLU A 51 -5.02 40.60 30.52
C GLU A 51 -5.39 39.44 29.60
N LEU A 52 -6.65 38.99 29.67
CA LEU A 52 -7.09 37.77 28.99
C LEU A 52 -7.22 38.01 27.48
N GLN A 53 -6.35 37.36 26.70
CA GLN A 53 -6.43 37.34 25.24
C GLN A 53 -7.78 36.76 24.75
N GLY A 54 -8.38 35.83 25.50
CA GLY A 54 -9.76 35.40 25.32
C GLY A 54 -10.00 33.91 25.58
N HIS A 55 -11.28 33.52 25.61
CA HIS A 55 -11.75 32.16 25.88
C HIS A 55 -11.85 31.31 24.63
N VAL A 56 -11.45 30.04 24.71
CA VAL A 56 -11.53 29.07 23.63
C VAL A 56 -12.28 27.81 24.07
N SER A 57 -13.40 27.54 23.41
CA SER A 57 -14.19 26.33 23.63
C SER A 57 -13.75 25.23 22.66
N VAL A 58 -13.37 24.06 23.20
CA VAL A 58 -12.94 22.90 22.41
C VAL A 58 -13.97 21.78 22.54
N ILE A 59 -14.56 21.37 21.43
CA ILE A 59 -15.59 20.35 21.35
C ILE A 59 -15.00 19.11 20.68
N LEU A 60 -14.73 18.06 21.44
CA LEU A 60 -14.21 16.79 20.92
C LEU A 60 -15.37 15.82 20.67
N LEU A 61 -15.79 15.71 19.41
CA LEU A 61 -16.81 14.77 18.96
C LEU A 61 -16.17 13.38 18.83
N GLY A 62 -16.80 12.35 19.40
CA GLY A 62 -16.20 11.02 19.56
C GLY A 62 -15.29 10.89 20.79
N ALA A 63 -15.48 11.73 21.81
CA ALA A 63 -14.66 11.80 23.04
C ALA A 63 -14.44 10.48 23.81
N THR A 64 -15.33 9.50 23.64
CA THR A 64 -15.25 8.17 24.26
C THR A 64 -14.60 7.11 23.35
N GLY A 65 -14.22 7.48 22.12
CA GLY A 65 -13.58 6.62 21.13
C GLY A 65 -12.09 6.41 21.35
N ASP A 66 -11.52 5.48 20.58
CA ASP A 66 -10.14 5.03 20.75
C ASP A 66 -9.09 6.09 20.42
N LEU A 67 -9.28 6.86 19.35
CA LEU A 67 -8.40 7.97 18.97
C LEU A 67 -8.38 9.05 20.06
N ALA A 68 -9.55 9.40 20.58
CA ALA A 68 -9.71 10.36 21.67
C ALA A 68 -8.94 9.95 22.93
N LYS A 69 -9.13 8.69 23.37
CA LYS A 69 -8.43 8.11 24.53
C LYS A 69 -6.91 8.02 24.34
N LYS A 70 -6.45 7.54 23.18
CA LYS A 70 -5.03 7.21 22.96
C LYS A 70 -4.17 8.43 22.64
N TYR A 71 -4.74 9.49 22.06
CA TYR A 71 -3.97 10.65 21.58
C TYR A 71 -4.62 12.01 21.88
N LEU A 72 -5.90 12.21 21.52
CA LEU A 72 -6.44 13.58 21.46
C LEU A 72 -6.59 14.24 22.84
N TRP A 73 -7.01 13.51 23.87
CA TRP A 73 -7.07 14.07 25.22
C TRP A 73 -5.68 14.48 25.74
N GLN A 74 -4.64 13.67 25.47
CA GLN A 74 -3.25 14.00 25.82
C GLN A 74 -2.72 15.20 25.03
N GLY A 75 -3.09 15.32 23.75
CA GLY A 75 -2.75 16.46 22.91
C GLY A 75 -3.46 17.76 23.32
N LEU A 76 -4.74 17.68 23.71
CA LEU A 76 -5.52 18.81 24.23
C LEU A 76 -5.05 19.25 25.61
N PHE A 77 -4.62 18.31 26.47
CA PHE A 77 -3.96 18.65 27.73
C PHE A 77 -2.64 19.36 27.49
N GLN A 78 -1.80 18.90 26.55
CA GLN A 78 -0.57 19.62 26.19
C GLN A 78 -0.85 21.00 25.59
N LEU A 79 -1.92 21.17 24.81
CA LEU A 79 -2.35 22.50 24.32
C LEU A 79 -2.75 23.42 25.48
N PHE A 80 -3.50 22.91 26.45
CA PHE A 80 -3.84 23.65 27.67
C PHE A 80 -2.58 24.05 28.47
N LEU A 81 -1.62 23.15 28.64
CA LEU A 81 -0.33 23.43 29.27
C LEU A 81 0.48 24.49 28.50
N ASP A 82 0.51 24.41 27.17
CA ASP A 82 1.28 25.31 26.30
C ASP A 82 0.66 26.73 26.24
N GLU A 83 -0.67 26.89 26.37
CA GLU A 83 -1.37 28.15 26.08
C GLU A 83 -2.07 28.85 27.27
N ALA A 84 -2.52 28.13 28.31
CA ALA A 84 -3.31 28.74 29.39
C ALA A 84 -2.53 29.82 30.17
N GLY A 85 -1.21 29.68 30.29
CA GLY A 85 -0.33 30.67 30.92
C GLY A 85 -0.08 31.95 30.10
N LYS A 86 -0.62 32.05 28.88
CA LYS A 86 -0.43 33.20 27.97
C LYS A 86 -1.62 34.17 27.93
N GLY A 87 -2.61 33.98 28.80
CA GLY A 87 -3.85 34.77 28.83
C GLY A 87 -5.04 34.13 28.08
N HIS A 88 -4.95 32.85 27.70
CA HIS A 88 -6.09 32.09 27.18
C HIS A 88 -6.81 31.33 28.30
N SER A 89 -8.14 31.41 28.34
CA SER A 89 -8.96 30.51 29.15
C SER A 89 -9.65 29.47 28.24
N PHE A 90 -10.01 28.31 28.80
CA PHE A 90 -10.48 27.17 28.01
C PHE A 90 -11.71 26.52 28.63
N SER A 91 -12.58 25.98 27.78
CA SER A 91 -13.61 25.01 28.14
C SER A 91 -13.49 23.79 27.22
N PHE A 92 -13.63 22.59 27.78
CA PHE A 92 -13.52 21.33 27.04
C PHE A 92 -14.85 20.57 27.09
N HIS A 93 -15.40 20.25 25.93
CA HIS A 93 -16.68 19.57 25.77
C HIS A 93 -16.44 18.22 25.09
N GLY A 94 -16.34 17.16 25.89
CA GLY A 94 -16.25 15.80 25.36
C GLY A 94 -17.63 15.32 24.93
N ALA A 95 -17.83 15.08 23.63
CA ALA A 95 -19.14 14.74 23.07
C ALA A 95 -19.16 13.35 22.43
N ALA A 96 -20.21 12.57 22.66
CA ALA A 96 -20.45 11.31 21.95
C ALA A 96 -21.94 10.88 21.97
N LEU A 97 -22.26 9.80 21.27
CA LEU A 97 -23.60 9.19 21.29
C LEU A 97 -23.91 8.45 22.60
N THR A 98 -22.90 8.16 23.43
CA THR A 98 -23.00 7.42 24.70
C THR A 98 -23.91 8.15 25.71
N ALA A 99 -24.67 7.41 26.52
CA ALA A 99 -25.56 7.97 27.55
C ALA A 99 -24.79 8.83 28.56
N PRO A 100 -25.35 9.97 29.06
CA PRO A 100 -24.59 10.98 29.82
C PRO A 100 -23.71 10.44 30.94
N LYS A 101 -24.27 9.62 31.84
CA LYS A 101 -23.52 9.03 32.97
C LYS A 101 -22.34 8.16 32.50
N GLN A 102 -22.61 7.20 31.60
CA GLN A 102 -21.59 6.29 31.08
C GLN A 102 -20.52 7.04 30.25
N GLY A 103 -20.93 8.05 29.48
CA GLY A 103 -20.00 8.89 28.71
C GLY A 103 -19.09 9.72 29.61
N GLN A 104 -19.64 10.29 30.69
CA GLN A 104 -18.87 11.00 31.72
C GLN A 104 -17.87 10.08 32.44
N GLU A 105 -18.28 8.87 32.83
CA GLU A 105 -17.41 7.86 33.44
C GLU A 105 -16.27 7.40 32.49
N LEU A 106 -16.56 7.24 31.20
CA LEU A 106 -15.55 6.90 30.18
C LEU A 106 -14.60 8.05 29.87
N MET A 107 -15.09 9.29 29.91
CA MET A 107 -14.28 10.50 29.72
C MET A 107 -13.37 10.73 30.93
N ALA A 108 -13.89 10.62 32.16
CA ALA A 108 -13.11 10.78 33.39
C ALA A 108 -11.91 9.83 33.42
N LYS A 109 -12.12 8.54 33.12
CA LYS A 109 -11.02 7.54 33.03
C LYS A 109 -9.98 7.84 31.97
N ALA A 110 -10.33 8.52 30.88
CA ALA A 110 -9.36 8.98 29.89
C ALA A 110 -8.55 10.17 30.43
N LEU A 111 -9.21 11.11 31.12
CA LEU A 111 -8.59 12.29 31.73
C LEU A 111 -7.69 11.94 32.93
N GLU A 112 -8.04 10.89 33.69
CA GLU A 112 -7.21 10.32 34.77
C GLU A 112 -5.89 9.71 34.24
N SER A 113 -5.86 9.27 32.97
CA SER A 113 -4.68 8.67 32.33
C SER A 113 -3.70 9.68 31.70
N LEU A 114 -3.99 10.98 31.79
CA LEU A 114 -3.17 12.04 31.21
C LEU A 114 -1.79 12.13 31.88
N SER A 115 -0.75 12.36 31.09
CA SER A 115 0.62 12.56 31.56
C SER A 115 1.11 13.99 31.34
N CYS A 116 1.96 14.48 32.26
CA CYS A 116 2.68 15.73 32.12
C CYS A 116 4.09 15.49 31.56
N PRO A 117 4.76 16.54 31.05
CA PRO A 117 6.18 16.46 30.71
C PRO A 117 7.05 16.01 31.89
N ARG A 118 8.08 15.18 31.62
CA ARG A 118 8.98 14.60 32.65
C ARG A 118 9.77 15.66 33.44
N ASP A 119 9.89 16.84 32.89
CA ASP A 119 10.50 18.05 33.47
C ASP A 119 9.57 18.80 34.45
N MET A 120 8.32 18.35 34.64
CA MET A 120 7.34 18.96 35.56
C MET A 120 7.30 18.25 36.92
N ALA A 121 7.23 19.01 38.01
CA ALA A 121 7.06 18.48 39.36
C ALA A 121 5.71 17.72 39.51
N PRO A 122 5.66 16.53 40.15
CA PRO A 122 4.43 15.73 40.24
C PRO A 122 3.24 16.43 40.91
N SER A 123 3.47 17.26 41.93
CA SER A 123 2.43 18.08 42.58
C SER A 123 1.80 19.06 41.60
N ARG A 124 2.63 19.79 40.85
CA ARG A 124 2.17 20.74 39.83
C ARG A 124 1.46 20.05 38.66
N CYS A 125 1.88 18.83 38.31
CA CYS A 125 1.16 18.00 37.36
C CYS A 125 -0.26 17.67 37.85
N ALA A 126 -0.40 17.20 39.10
CA ALA A 126 -1.70 16.89 39.71
C ALA A 126 -2.64 18.10 39.79
N GLU A 127 -2.13 19.27 40.15
CA GLU A 127 -2.89 20.54 40.11
C GLU A 127 -3.45 20.83 38.71
N LEU A 128 -2.61 20.68 37.66
CA LEU A 128 -2.98 20.99 36.28
C LEU A 128 -3.90 19.94 35.66
N GLN A 129 -3.73 18.66 36.00
CA GLN A 129 -4.69 17.58 35.67
C GLN A 129 -6.06 17.85 36.31
N ALA A 130 -6.11 18.19 37.61
CA ALA A 130 -7.35 18.51 38.31
C ALA A 130 -8.02 19.78 37.75
N GLN A 131 -7.24 20.79 37.35
CA GLN A 131 -7.76 21.96 36.65
C GLN A 131 -8.34 21.60 35.29
N PHE A 132 -7.64 20.81 34.47
CA PHE A 132 -8.12 20.36 33.16
C PHE A 132 -9.39 19.52 33.25
N LEU A 133 -9.48 18.63 34.25
CA LEU A 133 -10.69 17.85 34.55
C LEU A 133 -11.87 18.77 34.93
N ARG A 134 -11.65 19.80 35.75
CA ARG A 134 -12.69 20.78 36.12
C ARG A 134 -13.17 21.62 34.92
N LEU A 135 -12.30 21.88 33.94
CA LEU A 135 -12.65 22.56 32.69
C LEU A 135 -13.32 21.62 31.66
N SER A 136 -13.38 20.32 31.94
CA SER A 136 -13.93 19.29 31.04
C SER A 136 -15.34 18.85 31.42
N ARG A 137 -16.27 18.90 30.46
CA ARG A 137 -17.68 18.48 30.65
C ARG A 137 -18.08 17.49 29.55
N TYR A 138 -18.75 16.39 29.92
CA TYR A 138 -19.33 15.47 28.94
C TYR A 138 -20.67 15.99 28.40
N ARG A 139 -20.95 15.75 27.12
CA ARG A 139 -22.23 16.02 26.46
C ARG A 139 -22.65 14.81 25.62
N GLN A 140 -23.94 14.45 25.68
CA GLN A 140 -24.52 13.59 24.63
C GLN A 140 -24.99 14.52 23.50
N LEU A 141 -24.52 14.28 22.27
CA LEU A 141 -24.97 15.01 21.08
C LEU A 141 -25.46 14.01 20.04
N LYS A 142 -26.73 14.09 19.66
CA LYS A 142 -27.42 13.20 18.71
C LYS A 142 -28.28 13.98 17.71
N THR A 143 -29.07 14.95 18.19
CA THR A 143 -30.05 15.69 17.37
C THR A 143 -29.68 17.16 17.24
N ALA A 144 -30.33 17.90 16.35
CA ALA A 144 -30.06 19.33 16.16
C ALA A 144 -30.29 20.16 17.44
N GLU A 145 -31.25 19.75 18.27
CA GLU A 145 -31.58 20.35 19.56
C GLU A 145 -30.43 20.20 20.57
N ASP A 146 -29.69 19.10 20.55
CA ASP A 146 -28.50 18.91 21.40
C ASP A 146 -27.38 19.90 21.02
N TYR A 147 -27.18 20.14 19.72
CA TYR A 147 -26.23 21.15 19.22
C TYR A 147 -26.72 22.57 19.56
N GLN A 148 -28.01 22.88 19.40
CA GLN A 148 -28.58 24.17 19.80
C GLN A 148 -28.54 24.39 21.34
N ALA A 149 -28.58 23.32 22.14
CA ALA A 149 -28.32 23.41 23.58
C ALA A 149 -26.84 23.69 23.86
N LEU A 150 -25.92 23.00 23.16
CA LEU A 150 -24.48 23.23 23.31
C LEU A 150 -24.06 24.66 22.97
N GLY A 151 -24.54 25.24 21.86
CA GLY A 151 -24.23 26.62 21.48
C GLY A 151 -24.67 27.62 22.55
N ARG A 152 -25.93 27.53 23.00
CA ARG A 152 -26.47 28.37 24.07
C ARG A 152 -25.75 28.21 25.40
N ASP A 153 -25.36 26.99 25.77
CA ASP A 153 -24.62 26.72 27.01
C ASP A 153 -23.20 27.32 26.98
N ILE A 154 -22.52 27.31 25.81
CA ILE A 154 -21.22 27.96 25.62
C ILE A 154 -21.38 29.49 25.75
N GLU A 155 -22.37 30.07 25.07
CA GLU A 155 -22.64 31.51 25.08
C GLU A 155 -23.03 32.00 26.48
N ALA A 156 -23.90 31.26 27.18
CA ALA A 156 -24.28 31.56 28.56
C ALA A 156 -23.07 31.47 29.51
N GLN A 157 -22.19 30.47 29.35
CA GLN A 157 -20.99 30.36 30.19
C GLN A 157 -20.02 31.53 29.95
N VAL A 158 -19.73 31.86 28.69
CA VAL A 158 -18.83 32.98 28.34
C VAL A 158 -19.37 34.30 28.90
N GLN A 159 -20.68 34.54 28.79
CA GLN A 159 -21.32 35.74 29.34
C GLN A 159 -21.30 35.77 30.88
N GLN A 160 -21.62 34.65 31.54
CA GLN A 160 -21.65 34.56 33.01
C GLN A 160 -20.27 34.70 33.66
N GLU A 161 -19.23 34.17 33.02
CA GLU A 161 -17.83 34.30 33.48
C GLU A 161 -17.18 35.64 33.08
N GLY A 162 -17.91 36.53 32.38
CA GLY A 162 -17.41 37.84 31.95
C GLY A 162 -16.31 37.76 30.88
N LEU A 163 -16.26 36.67 30.13
CA LEU A 163 -15.18 36.34 29.21
C LEU A 163 -15.44 36.87 27.79
N ARG A 164 -14.37 37.13 27.05
CA ARG A 164 -14.41 37.41 25.61
C ARG A 164 -14.21 36.11 24.84
N GLU A 165 -15.19 35.67 24.05
CA GLU A 165 -14.99 34.53 23.15
C GLU A 165 -13.90 34.87 22.11
N ALA A 166 -12.91 33.99 21.99
CA ALA A 166 -11.87 34.06 20.96
C ALA A 166 -12.13 33.05 19.84
N GLY A 167 -12.70 31.88 20.15
CA GLY A 167 -13.13 30.94 19.12
C GLY A 167 -13.56 29.56 19.61
N ARG A 168 -14.13 28.77 18.69
CA ARG A 168 -14.60 27.39 18.90
C ARG A 168 -13.81 26.42 18.02
N MET A 169 -13.27 25.36 18.62
CA MET A 169 -12.58 24.26 17.92
C MET A 169 -13.42 22.99 17.99
N PHE A 170 -13.98 22.51 16.88
CA PHE A 170 -14.67 21.23 16.80
C PHE A 170 -13.75 20.16 16.21
N TYR A 171 -13.54 19.05 16.91
CA TYR A 171 -12.69 17.94 16.46
C TYR A 171 -13.53 16.70 16.17
N PHE A 172 -13.52 16.23 14.93
CA PHE A 172 -14.38 15.14 14.44
C PHE A 172 -13.68 13.78 14.57
N SER A 173 -13.48 13.28 15.80
CA SER A 173 -13.00 11.91 16.08
C SER A 173 -14.11 10.86 15.90
N VAL A 174 -14.85 10.96 14.79
CA VAL A 174 -16.04 10.16 14.44
C VAL A 174 -15.92 9.64 12.99
N PRO A 175 -16.72 8.65 12.57
CA PRO A 175 -16.69 8.15 11.19
C PRO A 175 -17.09 9.22 10.14
N PRO A 176 -16.50 9.21 8.93
CA PRO A 176 -16.78 10.22 7.90
C PRO A 176 -18.24 10.35 7.47
N PHE A 177 -19.03 9.26 7.53
CA PHE A 177 -20.45 9.31 7.16
C PHE A 177 -21.28 10.27 8.03
N ALA A 178 -20.81 10.62 9.24
CA ALA A 178 -21.47 11.58 10.12
C ALA A 178 -21.07 13.04 9.84
N TYR A 179 -20.06 13.29 9.00
CA TYR A 179 -19.44 14.61 8.87
C TYR A 179 -20.41 15.67 8.34
N ALA A 180 -21.27 15.31 7.38
CA ALA A 180 -22.24 16.22 6.77
C ALA A 180 -23.32 16.70 7.76
N ASP A 181 -23.94 15.79 8.51
CA ASP A 181 -24.99 16.12 9.47
C ASP A 181 -24.44 16.95 10.65
N ILE A 182 -23.24 16.60 11.12
CA ILE A 182 -22.52 17.38 12.15
C ILE A 182 -22.16 18.77 11.61
N ALA A 183 -21.67 18.88 10.38
CA ALA A 183 -21.36 20.15 9.74
C ALA A 183 -22.60 21.05 9.62
N ARG A 184 -23.72 20.49 9.18
CA ARG A 184 -25.03 21.17 9.09
C ARG A 184 -25.48 21.71 10.44
N ASN A 185 -25.37 20.91 11.51
CA ASN A 185 -25.77 21.29 12.87
C ASN A 185 -24.85 22.37 13.47
N ILE A 186 -23.54 22.28 13.25
CA ILE A 186 -22.59 23.32 13.70
C ILE A 186 -22.85 24.64 12.97
N ASN A 187 -23.04 24.58 11.64
CA ASN A 187 -23.36 25.75 10.82
C ASN A 187 -24.65 26.45 11.27
N SER A 188 -25.71 25.69 11.57
CA SER A 188 -27.02 26.25 11.92
C SER A 188 -27.14 26.74 13.37
N SER A 189 -26.34 26.21 14.30
CA SER A 189 -26.61 26.39 15.74
C SER A 189 -25.39 26.53 16.66
N CYS A 190 -24.16 26.35 16.18
CA CYS A 190 -22.95 26.37 17.03
C CYS A 190 -21.80 27.25 16.52
N ARG A 191 -21.92 27.95 15.38
CA ARG A 191 -20.90 28.92 14.96
C ARG A 191 -20.74 30.02 16.04
N PRO A 192 -19.50 30.49 16.31
CA PRO A 192 -19.26 31.53 17.30
C PRO A 192 -19.76 32.91 16.83
N GLY A 193 -19.83 33.85 17.77
CA GLY A 193 -20.22 35.24 17.47
C GLY A 193 -19.18 35.99 16.61
N PRO A 194 -19.57 37.15 16.03
CA PRO A 194 -18.67 37.96 15.21
C PRO A 194 -17.36 38.32 15.92
N GLY A 195 -16.22 38.13 15.22
CA GLY A 195 -14.88 38.41 15.76
C GLY A 195 -14.21 37.25 16.51
N ALA A 196 -14.91 36.13 16.71
CA ALA A 196 -14.34 34.87 17.19
C ALA A 196 -14.20 33.85 16.04
N TRP A 197 -13.15 33.03 16.07
CA TRP A 197 -12.86 32.07 14.98
C TRP A 197 -13.59 30.73 15.16
N LEU A 198 -13.97 30.10 14.04
CA LEU A 198 -14.36 28.69 14.00
C LEU A 198 -13.21 27.87 13.40
N ARG A 199 -12.91 26.70 13.99
CA ARG A 199 -12.00 25.71 13.41
C ARG A 199 -12.59 24.32 13.51
N VAL A 200 -12.69 23.62 12.39
CA VAL A 200 -13.27 22.29 12.25
C VAL A 200 -12.17 21.33 11.82
N VAL A 201 -11.83 20.40 12.70
CA VAL A 201 -10.75 19.43 12.52
C VAL A 201 -11.36 18.11 12.09
N LEU A 202 -10.91 17.58 10.94
CA LEU A 202 -11.47 16.42 10.27
C LEU A 202 -10.41 15.32 10.18
N GLU A 203 -10.79 14.07 10.44
CA GLU A 203 -9.92 12.90 10.38
C GLU A 203 -10.05 12.12 9.08
N LYS A 204 -9.01 11.38 8.72
CA LYS A 204 -9.06 10.46 7.56
C LYS A 204 -10.00 9.27 7.86
N PRO A 205 -10.63 8.64 6.86
CA PRO A 205 -10.46 8.85 5.42
C PRO A 205 -11.34 9.95 4.82
N PHE A 206 -10.78 10.65 3.82
CA PHE A 206 -11.46 11.70 3.06
C PHE A 206 -11.87 11.16 1.67
N GLY A 207 -12.89 10.30 1.65
CA GLY A 207 -13.28 9.50 0.48
C GLY A 207 -12.44 8.22 0.31
N HIS A 208 -12.79 7.42 -0.70
CA HIS A 208 -12.08 6.19 -1.11
C HIS A 208 -11.58 6.23 -2.56
N ASP A 209 -11.92 7.29 -3.30
CA ASP A 209 -11.48 7.63 -4.65
C ASP A 209 -11.76 9.12 -4.93
N HIS A 210 -11.40 9.60 -6.12
CA HIS A 210 -11.63 10.98 -6.54
C HIS A 210 -13.11 11.41 -6.49
N LEU A 211 -14.05 10.54 -6.86
CA LEU A 211 -15.47 10.91 -6.92
C LEU A 211 -16.07 11.08 -5.50
N SER A 212 -15.86 10.10 -4.64
CA SER A 212 -16.28 10.15 -3.23
C SER A 212 -15.62 11.29 -2.45
N ALA A 213 -14.34 11.58 -2.72
CA ALA A 213 -13.63 12.72 -2.14
C ALA A 213 -14.18 14.07 -2.64
N GLN A 214 -14.53 14.17 -3.94
CA GLN A 214 -15.15 15.36 -4.51
C GLN A 214 -16.56 15.62 -3.93
N GLN A 215 -17.35 14.56 -3.74
CA GLN A 215 -18.67 14.64 -3.10
C GLN A 215 -18.54 15.16 -1.65
N LEU A 216 -17.69 14.52 -0.84
CA LEU A 216 -17.45 14.93 0.56
C LEU A 216 -16.92 16.37 0.67
N ALA A 217 -16.01 16.77 -0.22
CA ALA A 217 -15.49 18.14 -0.24
C ALA A 217 -16.56 19.18 -0.64
N THR A 218 -17.41 18.84 -1.60
CA THR A 218 -18.52 19.72 -2.05
C THR A 218 -19.56 19.89 -0.93
N GLU A 219 -19.93 18.81 -0.26
CA GLU A 219 -20.90 18.85 0.83
C GLU A 219 -20.37 19.64 2.05
N LEU A 220 -19.13 19.38 2.48
CA LEU A 220 -18.52 20.15 3.57
C LEU A 220 -18.33 21.63 3.21
N GLY A 221 -17.97 21.95 1.96
CA GLY A 221 -17.86 23.32 1.46
C GLY A 221 -19.19 24.08 1.40
N SER A 222 -20.34 23.39 1.51
CA SER A 222 -21.66 24.04 1.64
C SER A 222 -21.94 24.56 3.07
N PHE A 223 -21.16 24.11 4.06
CA PHE A 223 -21.31 24.48 5.47
C PHE A 223 -20.12 25.30 6.00
N PHE A 224 -18.90 24.95 5.60
CA PHE A 224 -17.66 25.51 6.14
C PHE A 224 -16.77 26.17 5.07
N GLN A 225 -16.07 27.20 5.51
CA GLN A 225 -14.98 27.86 4.80
C GLN A 225 -13.71 27.00 4.85
N GLU A 226 -12.88 27.04 3.80
CA GLU A 226 -11.63 26.27 3.73
C GLU A 226 -10.62 26.76 4.79
N GLU A 227 -10.76 28.01 5.21
CA GLU A 227 -10.09 28.70 6.31
C GLU A 227 -10.48 28.11 7.68
N GLU A 228 -11.71 27.62 7.82
CA GLU A 228 -12.21 26.94 9.02
C GLU A 228 -11.80 25.46 9.06
N MET A 229 -11.59 24.80 7.92
CA MET A 229 -11.34 23.34 7.85
C MET A 229 -9.87 22.92 8.02
N TYR A 230 -9.62 21.89 8.83
CA TYR A 230 -8.29 21.34 9.14
C TYR A 230 -8.33 19.82 8.96
N ARG A 231 -8.09 19.35 7.73
CA ARG A 231 -8.02 17.91 7.41
C ARG A 231 -6.68 17.36 7.87
N VAL A 232 -6.73 16.44 8.82
CA VAL A 232 -5.57 15.89 9.52
C VAL A 232 -4.88 14.82 8.67
N ASP A 233 -3.61 15.04 8.39
CA ASP A 233 -2.66 13.95 8.19
C ASP A 233 -1.68 13.94 9.37
N HIS A 234 -1.77 12.93 10.23
CA HIS A 234 -0.95 12.87 11.43
C HIS A 234 0.55 12.58 11.16
N TYR A 235 0.96 12.23 9.93
CA TYR A 235 2.39 12.15 9.58
C TYR A 235 3.01 13.54 9.42
N LEU A 236 2.24 14.56 8.99
CA LEU A 236 2.71 15.95 8.98
C LEU A 236 3.06 16.48 10.39
N GLY A 237 2.48 15.89 11.44
CA GLY A 237 2.81 16.18 12.84
C GLY A 237 4.06 15.47 13.37
N LYS A 238 4.60 14.45 12.69
CA LYS A 238 5.77 13.70 13.18
C LYS A 238 7.05 14.52 13.00
N GLN A 239 7.84 14.66 14.06
CA GLN A 239 8.93 15.66 14.13
C GLN A 239 9.97 15.55 12.99
N ALA A 240 10.34 14.34 12.55
CA ALA A 240 11.26 14.18 11.41
C ALA A 240 10.65 14.57 10.05
N VAL A 241 9.33 14.39 9.87
CA VAL A 241 8.59 14.81 8.67
C VAL A 241 8.41 16.32 8.65
N ALA A 242 7.98 16.90 9.78
CA ALA A 242 7.86 18.35 9.95
C ALA A 242 9.19 19.09 9.74
N GLN A 243 10.32 18.43 10.01
CA GLN A 243 11.66 18.97 9.81
C GLN A 243 12.15 18.95 8.34
N ILE A 244 11.45 18.29 7.40
CA ILE A 244 11.90 18.21 5.99
C ILE A 244 12.06 19.60 5.36
N LEU A 245 11.05 20.47 5.45
CA LEU A 245 11.14 21.81 4.85
C LEU A 245 12.10 22.75 5.61
N PRO A 246 12.06 22.87 6.95
CA PRO A 246 13.03 23.66 7.69
C PRO A 246 14.47 23.18 7.47
N PHE A 247 14.73 21.87 7.38
CA PHE A 247 16.07 21.35 7.06
C PHE A 247 16.52 21.77 5.65
N ARG A 248 15.65 21.59 4.64
CA ARG A 248 15.95 21.98 3.25
C ARG A 248 16.25 23.49 3.14
N ASP A 249 15.54 24.30 3.92
CA ASP A 249 15.73 25.75 3.98
C ASP A 249 17.01 26.17 4.72
N GLN A 250 17.21 25.67 5.93
CA GLN A 250 18.36 25.99 6.79
C GLN A 250 19.69 25.52 6.17
N ASN A 251 19.65 24.49 5.30
CA ASN A 251 20.81 23.94 4.61
C ASN A 251 20.83 24.29 3.11
N ARG A 252 19.98 25.23 2.65
CA ARG A 252 19.79 25.65 1.25
C ARG A 252 21.11 25.87 0.49
N ARG A 253 22.09 26.56 1.10
CA ARG A 253 23.44 26.81 0.53
C ARG A 253 24.19 25.53 0.13
N ALA A 254 24.00 24.42 0.85
CA ALA A 254 24.59 23.12 0.49
C ALA A 254 23.68 22.32 -0.45
N LEU A 255 22.35 22.42 -0.25
CA LEU A 255 21.36 21.57 -0.90
C LEU A 255 20.94 22.02 -2.29
N ASP A 256 20.95 23.30 -2.64
CA ASP A 256 20.44 23.79 -3.93
C ASP A 256 21.13 23.11 -5.13
N SER A 257 22.45 22.95 -5.04
CA SER A 257 23.26 22.27 -6.05
C SER A 257 23.05 20.75 -6.09
N LEU A 258 22.59 20.14 -4.98
CA LEU A 258 22.51 18.68 -4.80
C LEU A 258 21.08 18.11 -4.94
N TRP A 259 20.03 18.88 -4.64
CA TRP A 259 18.65 18.40 -4.54
C TRP A 259 17.96 18.33 -5.90
N ASN A 260 18.57 17.61 -6.85
CA ASN A 260 18.16 17.52 -8.25
C ASN A 260 18.66 16.22 -8.94
N ARG A 261 18.07 15.91 -10.09
CA ARG A 261 18.35 14.76 -10.98
C ARG A 261 19.81 14.51 -11.37
N HIS A 262 20.69 15.51 -11.29
CA HIS A 262 22.10 15.32 -11.61
C HIS A 262 22.86 14.65 -10.45
N HIS A 263 22.35 14.78 -9.22
CA HIS A 263 23.03 14.36 -8.00
C HIS A 263 22.22 13.35 -7.17
N VAL A 264 20.89 13.45 -7.11
CA VAL A 264 20.03 12.43 -6.50
C VAL A 264 19.93 11.23 -7.44
N GLU A 265 20.11 10.04 -6.88
CA GLU A 265 19.92 8.75 -7.55
C GLU A 265 18.46 8.34 -7.53
N ARG A 266 17.88 8.34 -6.31
CA ARG A 266 16.50 7.94 -6.03
C ARG A 266 16.04 8.48 -4.68
N VAL A 267 14.73 8.47 -4.47
CA VAL A 267 14.09 8.78 -3.19
C VAL A 267 13.29 7.58 -2.72
N GLU A 268 13.46 7.19 -1.46
CA GLU A 268 12.75 6.09 -0.81
C GLU A 268 11.87 6.67 0.32
N ILE A 269 10.56 6.39 0.30
CA ILE A 269 9.58 6.85 1.29
C ILE A 269 8.84 5.61 1.80
N ILE A 270 9.23 5.15 3.00
CA ILE A 270 8.99 3.78 3.45
C ILE A 270 8.30 3.77 4.83
N MET A 271 7.27 2.94 4.99
CA MET A 271 6.56 2.72 6.25
C MET A 271 6.21 1.23 6.44
N LYS A 272 7.03 0.52 7.22
CA LYS A 272 6.84 -0.90 7.57
C LYS A 272 6.15 -1.03 8.93
N GLU A 273 5.22 -1.97 9.06
CA GLU A 273 4.56 -2.30 10.32
C GLU A 273 4.61 -3.81 10.62
N THR A 274 5.07 -4.19 11.81
CA THR A 274 4.98 -5.58 12.31
C THR A 274 3.55 -5.99 12.67
N VAL A 275 2.68 -5.03 13.01
CA VAL A 275 1.28 -5.29 13.30
C VAL A 275 0.51 -5.60 12.03
N ASP A 276 -0.48 -6.46 12.16
CA ASP A 276 -1.37 -6.88 11.08
C ASP A 276 -2.64 -5.98 11.05
N ALA A 277 -3.76 -6.49 10.52
CA ALA A 277 -5.05 -5.81 10.48
C ALA A 277 -6.12 -6.45 11.40
N GLU A 278 -5.75 -7.35 12.32
CA GLU A 278 -6.68 -8.00 13.26
C GLU A 278 -7.46 -6.98 14.10
N GLY A 279 -8.78 -7.19 14.25
CA GLY A 279 -9.67 -6.25 14.94
C GLY A 279 -9.92 -4.92 14.20
N ARG A 280 -9.31 -4.71 13.02
CA ARG A 280 -9.58 -3.59 12.10
C ARG A 280 -9.98 -4.06 10.69
N THR A 281 -10.26 -5.35 10.50
CA THR A 281 -10.51 -5.94 9.17
C THR A 281 -11.66 -5.27 8.41
N SER A 282 -12.72 -4.82 9.08
CA SER A 282 -13.86 -4.12 8.45
C SER A 282 -13.43 -2.85 7.70
N PHE A 283 -12.65 -2.00 8.36
CA PHE A 283 -12.03 -0.84 7.74
C PHE A 283 -10.98 -1.25 6.70
N TYR A 284 -10.13 -2.23 7.02
CA TYR A 284 -9.00 -2.53 6.16
C TYR A 284 -9.39 -3.18 4.83
N GLU A 285 -10.48 -3.97 4.81
CA GLU A 285 -11.02 -4.64 3.62
C GLU A 285 -11.62 -3.64 2.60
N GLU A 286 -12.16 -2.52 3.05
CA GLU A 286 -12.65 -1.45 2.17
C GLU A 286 -11.50 -0.59 1.61
N TYR A 287 -10.49 -0.30 2.46
CA TYR A 287 -9.48 0.70 2.15
C TYR A 287 -8.20 0.11 1.52
N GLY A 288 -7.66 -0.95 2.11
CA GLY A 288 -6.34 -1.53 1.76
C GLY A 288 -5.16 -0.60 2.07
N VAL A 289 -3.95 -1.13 1.97
CA VAL A 289 -2.70 -0.40 2.31
C VAL A 289 -2.53 0.89 1.50
N ILE A 290 -2.95 0.89 0.23
CA ILE A 290 -2.78 2.04 -0.67
C ILE A 290 -3.58 3.25 -0.16
N ARG A 291 -4.81 3.04 0.33
CA ARG A 291 -5.63 4.13 0.89
C ARG A 291 -5.32 4.41 2.36
N ASP A 292 -4.92 3.42 3.17
CA ASP A 292 -4.58 3.68 4.57
C ASP A 292 -3.26 4.45 4.71
N THR A 293 -2.24 4.23 3.86
CA THR A 293 -0.91 4.86 4.08
C THR A 293 -0.27 5.53 2.86
N LEU A 294 -0.37 4.97 1.64
CA LEU A 294 0.32 5.54 0.48
C LEU A 294 -0.34 6.85 0.00
N GLN A 295 -1.68 6.85 -0.16
CA GLN A 295 -2.46 7.95 -0.73
C GLN A 295 -2.39 9.26 0.07
N ASN A 296 -2.22 9.15 1.38
CA ASN A 296 -2.14 10.27 2.31
C ASN A 296 -0.70 10.42 2.84
N HIS A 297 -0.33 9.64 3.86
CA HIS A 297 0.92 9.85 4.62
C HIS A 297 2.16 9.92 3.73
N LEU A 298 2.37 8.94 2.84
CA LEU A 298 3.58 8.89 2.02
C LEU A 298 3.56 9.88 0.84
N THR A 299 2.37 10.26 0.37
CA THR A 299 2.18 11.25 -0.70
C THR A 299 2.39 12.67 -0.21
N GLU A 300 1.86 13.03 0.96
CA GLU A 300 2.14 14.33 1.59
C GLU A 300 3.65 14.48 1.86
N ILE A 301 4.31 13.42 2.37
CA ILE A 301 5.77 13.38 2.51
C ILE A 301 6.49 13.56 1.17
N LEU A 302 6.03 12.91 0.08
CA LEU A 302 6.59 13.10 -1.26
C LEU A 302 6.56 14.58 -1.65
N THR A 303 5.45 15.30 -1.41
CA THR A 303 5.39 16.74 -1.74
C THR A 303 6.43 17.56 -0.98
N LEU A 304 6.68 17.28 0.30
CA LEU A 304 7.70 17.97 1.11
C LEU A 304 9.12 17.77 0.58
N VAL A 305 9.41 16.58 -0.01
CA VAL A 305 10.70 16.28 -0.64
C VAL A 305 10.78 16.90 -2.05
N ALA A 306 9.74 16.75 -2.86
CA ALA A 306 9.75 17.03 -4.28
C ALA A 306 9.49 18.50 -4.65
N MET A 307 8.72 19.25 -3.84
CA MET A 307 8.35 20.63 -4.18
C MET A 307 9.56 21.58 -4.24
N GLU A 308 9.45 22.62 -5.06
CA GLU A 308 10.36 23.76 -5.02
C GLU A 308 10.29 24.47 -3.64
N LEU A 309 11.41 25.01 -3.17
CA LEU A 309 11.41 25.79 -1.95
C LEU A 309 10.85 27.20 -2.21
N PRO A 310 9.83 27.65 -1.47
CA PRO A 310 9.43 29.06 -1.51
C PRO A 310 10.57 29.97 -1.01
N ALA A 311 10.55 31.23 -1.44
CA ALA A 311 11.47 32.24 -0.95
C ALA A 311 11.40 32.42 0.58
N ASN A 312 10.21 32.24 1.16
CA ASN A 312 9.96 32.21 2.60
C ASN A 312 9.17 30.92 2.94
N VAL A 313 9.78 29.99 3.68
CA VAL A 313 9.14 28.74 4.12
C VAL A 313 8.17 28.90 5.29
N SER A 314 8.15 30.05 5.96
CA SER A 314 7.19 30.38 7.01
C SER A 314 5.88 30.98 6.47
N CYS A 315 5.75 31.14 5.15
CA CYS A 315 4.53 31.60 4.50
C CYS A 315 3.67 30.39 4.09
N SER A 316 2.61 30.09 4.85
CA SER A 316 1.76 28.91 4.65
C SER A 316 1.18 28.83 3.22
N GLU A 317 0.66 29.94 2.69
CA GLU A 317 0.16 30.02 1.31
C GLU A 317 1.22 29.64 0.27
N ALA A 318 2.44 30.17 0.42
CA ALA A 318 3.55 29.85 -0.47
C ALA A 318 3.97 28.38 -0.37
N VAL A 319 3.96 27.78 0.83
CA VAL A 319 4.23 26.34 1.01
C VAL A 319 3.16 25.50 0.30
N LEU A 320 1.87 25.80 0.53
CA LEU A 320 0.75 25.07 -0.08
C LEU A 320 0.79 25.19 -1.62
N ARG A 321 1.05 26.39 -2.16
CA ARG A 321 1.17 26.61 -3.61
C ARG A 321 2.25 25.74 -4.26
N HIS A 322 3.42 25.57 -3.63
CA HIS A 322 4.48 24.72 -4.18
C HIS A 322 4.23 23.22 -3.97
N LYS A 323 3.57 22.81 -2.87
CA LYS A 323 3.02 21.43 -2.74
C LYS A 323 2.07 21.10 -3.89
N LEU A 324 1.12 21.99 -4.21
CA LEU A 324 0.16 21.81 -5.29
C LEU A 324 0.82 21.78 -6.68
N GLN A 325 1.88 22.56 -6.89
CA GLN A 325 2.71 22.46 -8.10
C GLN A 325 3.43 21.12 -8.19
N ALA A 326 3.90 20.55 -7.06
CA ALA A 326 4.48 19.20 -7.03
C ALA A 326 3.43 18.12 -7.37
N PHE A 327 2.22 18.20 -6.81
CA PHE A 327 1.09 17.34 -7.18
C PHE A 327 0.79 17.38 -8.69
N ARG A 328 0.74 18.58 -9.28
CA ARG A 328 0.49 18.77 -10.73
C ARG A 328 1.62 18.25 -11.63
N ALA A 329 2.80 17.97 -11.06
CA ALA A 329 3.94 17.39 -11.76
C ALA A 329 4.07 15.86 -11.56
N LEU A 330 3.17 15.20 -10.82
CA LEU A 330 3.23 13.74 -10.64
C LEU A 330 2.77 13.03 -11.93
N ARG A 331 3.61 12.13 -12.45
CA ARG A 331 3.25 11.29 -13.60
C ARG A 331 2.13 10.34 -13.22
N ARG A 332 1.02 10.32 -13.98
CA ARG A 332 -0.13 9.44 -13.74
C ARG A 332 0.31 7.97 -13.59
N LEU A 333 -0.08 7.35 -12.48
CA LEU A 333 0.18 5.95 -12.20
C LEU A 333 -0.59 5.02 -13.15
N GLN A 334 0.01 3.87 -13.45
CA GLN A 334 -0.56 2.79 -14.24
C GLN A 334 -0.37 1.46 -13.49
N ARG A 335 -1.03 0.38 -13.92
CA ARG A 335 -0.91 -0.96 -13.28
C ARG A 335 0.55 -1.37 -13.04
N GLY A 336 1.41 -1.21 -14.05
CA GLY A 336 2.84 -1.52 -13.96
C GLY A 336 3.65 -0.63 -13.01
N SER A 337 3.09 0.48 -12.51
CA SER A 337 3.72 1.37 -11.54
C SER A 337 3.65 0.84 -10.10
N ALA A 338 3.15 -0.38 -9.87
CA ALA A 338 3.01 -0.97 -8.53
C ALA A 338 3.28 -2.49 -8.51
N VAL A 339 3.58 -2.99 -7.31
CA VAL A 339 3.50 -4.41 -6.92
C VAL A 339 2.72 -4.52 -5.61
N VAL A 340 1.83 -5.52 -5.51
CA VAL A 340 0.93 -5.70 -4.36
C VAL A 340 1.03 -7.08 -3.72
N GLY A 341 0.90 -7.13 -2.40
CA GLY A 341 0.95 -8.35 -1.60
C GLY A 341 -0.11 -8.40 -0.49
N GLN A 342 -0.43 -9.60 -0.02
CA GLN A 342 -1.34 -9.89 1.09
C GLN A 342 -0.69 -10.90 2.04
N TYR A 343 -0.69 -10.65 3.36
CA TYR A 343 -0.17 -11.63 4.31
C TYR A 343 -1.14 -12.83 4.42
N GLN A 344 -0.61 -14.04 4.50
CA GLN A 344 -1.36 -15.29 4.27
C GLN A 344 -2.62 -15.46 5.16
N THR A 345 -2.59 -14.99 6.41
CA THR A 345 -3.72 -15.10 7.34
C THR A 345 -4.83 -14.07 7.11
N TYR A 346 -4.62 -13.01 6.31
CA TYR A 346 -5.58 -11.90 6.16
C TYR A 346 -6.95 -12.35 5.66
N SER A 347 -6.99 -13.16 4.60
CA SER A 347 -8.25 -13.69 4.06
C SER A 347 -8.99 -14.61 5.05
N GLU A 348 -8.32 -15.18 6.05
CA GLU A 348 -8.98 -15.90 7.15
C GLU A 348 -9.52 -14.94 8.21
N GLN A 349 -8.73 -13.94 8.63
CA GLN A 349 -9.15 -12.90 9.58
C GLN A 349 -10.41 -12.17 9.09
N VAL A 350 -10.44 -11.81 7.80
CA VAL A 350 -11.62 -11.21 7.13
C VAL A 350 -12.84 -12.13 7.20
N ARG A 351 -12.71 -13.44 6.92
CA ARG A 351 -13.83 -14.40 7.03
C ARG A 351 -14.33 -14.51 8.47
N ARG A 352 -13.42 -14.60 9.43
CA ARG A 352 -13.69 -14.75 10.87
C ARG A 352 -14.38 -13.51 11.47
N GLU A 353 -13.87 -12.32 11.21
CA GLU A 353 -14.38 -11.07 11.79
C GLU A 353 -15.62 -10.55 11.07
N LEU A 354 -15.66 -10.60 9.73
CA LEU A 354 -16.78 -10.09 8.93
C LEU A 354 -17.83 -11.17 8.63
N ARG A 355 -17.65 -12.39 9.17
CA ARG A 355 -18.55 -13.55 9.00
C ARG A 355 -18.84 -13.90 7.52
N LYS A 356 -17.88 -13.66 6.63
CA LYS A 356 -18.01 -14.01 5.19
C LYS A 356 -18.02 -15.54 5.00
N PRO A 357 -18.72 -16.07 3.98
CA PRO A 357 -18.73 -17.50 3.68
C PRO A 357 -17.33 -18.08 3.43
N ALA A 358 -17.17 -19.37 3.77
CA ALA A 358 -16.01 -20.15 3.35
C ALA A 358 -15.86 -20.11 1.81
N GLY A 359 -14.62 -20.07 1.32
CA GLY A 359 -14.35 -19.91 -0.11
C GLY A 359 -14.40 -18.47 -0.64
N SER A 360 -14.67 -17.46 0.20
CA SER A 360 -14.47 -16.05 -0.18
C SER A 360 -12.99 -15.66 -0.06
N PRO A 361 -12.26 -15.35 -1.16
CA PRO A 361 -10.95 -14.71 -1.09
C PRO A 361 -11.10 -13.19 -0.90
N SER A 362 -10.13 -12.55 -0.27
CA SER A 362 -9.96 -11.10 -0.34
C SER A 362 -8.85 -10.76 -1.34
N LEU A 363 -9.08 -9.75 -2.20
CA LEU A 363 -8.05 -9.18 -3.08
C LEU A 363 -7.36 -7.96 -2.46
N THR A 364 -7.71 -7.59 -1.22
CA THR A 364 -7.22 -6.39 -0.54
C THR A 364 -5.70 -6.48 -0.30
N PRO A 365 -4.90 -5.50 -0.76
CA PRO A 365 -3.46 -5.50 -0.54
C PRO A 365 -3.13 -5.05 0.89
N THR A 366 -2.33 -5.85 1.60
CA THR A 366 -1.73 -5.52 2.90
C THR A 366 -0.30 -5.02 2.78
N PHE A 367 0.31 -5.16 1.59
CA PHE A 367 1.60 -4.60 1.18
C PHE A 367 1.47 -3.98 -0.21
N ALA A 368 2.11 -2.84 -0.44
CA ALA A 368 2.27 -2.25 -1.76
C ALA A 368 3.61 -1.51 -1.88
N GLY A 369 4.35 -1.80 -2.96
CA GLY A 369 5.45 -0.98 -3.45
C GLY A 369 5.01 -0.25 -4.72
N VAL A 370 5.25 1.06 -4.82
CA VAL A 370 4.79 1.93 -5.91
C VAL A 370 5.91 2.85 -6.38
N LEU A 371 6.09 2.92 -7.70
CA LEU A 371 7.12 3.70 -8.37
C LEU A 371 6.52 4.98 -8.96
N VAL A 372 6.81 6.10 -8.30
CA VAL A 372 6.38 7.44 -8.68
C VAL A 372 7.48 8.14 -9.49
N HIS A 373 7.06 8.94 -10.47
CA HIS A 373 7.92 9.85 -11.22
C HIS A 373 7.36 11.27 -11.15
N VAL A 374 8.24 12.27 -11.11
CA VAL A 374 7.88 13.69 -11.06
C VAL A 374 8.41 14.38 -12.32
N ASP A 375 7.50 14.77 -13.21
CA ASP A 375 7.79 15.28 -14.55
C ASP A 375 8.08 16.79 -14.51
N ASN A 376 9.21 17.13 -13.90
CA ASN A 376 9.77 18.49 -13.93
C ASN A 376 11.31 18.47 -14.04
N LEU A 377 11.90 19.64 -14.35
CA LEU A 377 13.34 19.77 -14.58
C LEU A 377 14.22 19.37 -13.39
N ARG A 378 13.69 19.42 -12.15
CA ARG A 378 14.42 19.01 -10.94
C ARG A 378 14.51 17.49 -10.80
N TRP A 379 13.48 16.75 -11.21
CA TRP A 379 13.31 15.33 -10.90
C TRP A 379 13.20 14.38 -12.10
N GLU A 380 13.21 14.88 -13.34
CA GLU A 380 13.13 14.04 -14.54
C GLU A 380 14.19 12.90 -14.52
N GLY A 381 13.70 11.66 -14.49
CA GLY A 381 14.52 10.44 -14.42
C GLY A 381 14.95 10.00 -13.02
N VAL A 382 14.46 10.63 -11.94
CA VAL A 382 14.66 10.19 -10.56
C VAL A 382 13.44 9.38 -10.10
N PRO A 383 13.60 8.09 -9.75
CA PRO A 383 12.51 7.28 -9.20
C PRO A 383 12.25 7.65 -7.74
N PHE A 384 10.97 7.82 -7.41
CA PHE A 384 10.45 7.94 -6.05
C PHE A 384 9.73 6.63 -5.67
N ILE A 385 10.31 5.86 -4.76
CA ILE A 385 9.76 4.58 -4.31
C ILE A 385 8.94 4.83 -3.04
N LEU A 386 7.63 4.62 -3.14
CA LEU A 386 6.72 4.60 -1.99
C LEU A 386 6.44 3.14 -1.63
N MET A 387 6.68 2.74 -0.37
CA MET A 387 6.32 1.39 0.08
C MET A 387 5.72 1.40 1.48
N SER A 388 4.64 0.65 1.64
CA SER A 388 4.11 0.33 2.96
C SER A 388 3.56 -1.09 3.02
N GLY A 389 3.57 -1.68 4.22
CA GLY A 389 2.91 -2.95 4.45
C GLY A 389 2.79 -3.33 5.92
N LYS A 390 1.86 -4.24 6.18
CA LYS A 390 1.53 -4.82 7.48
C LYS A 390 2.09 -6.24 7.65
N ALA A 391 2.16 -6.71 8.90
CA ALA A 391 2.75 -7.99 9.25
C ALA A 391 4.16 -8.18 8.64
N LEU A 392 4.99 -7.14 8.64
CA LEU A 392 6.36 -7.18 8.12
C LEU A 392 7.38 -7.56 9.20
N ASP A 393 8.63 -7.76 8.77
CA ASP A 393 9.81 -8.11 9.57
C ASP A 393 10.18 -7.08 10.65
N GLU A 394 9.93 -5.80 10.41
CA GLU A 394 10.18 -4.71 11.35
C GLU A 394 9.08 -3.64 11.31
N ARG A 395 9.08 -2.78 12.32
CA ARG A 395 8.29 -1.54 12.34
C ARG A 395 9.25 -0.38 12.23
N VAL A 396 9.24 0.33 11.10
CA VAL A 396 10.10 1.50 10.86
C VAL A 396 9.44 2.45 9.85
N GLY A 397 9.70 3.75 10.00
CA GLY A 397 9.35 4.74 8.98
C GLY A 397 10.54 5.62 8.64
N TYR A 398 10.79 5.87 7.35
CA TYR A 398 11.85 6.78 6.91
C TYR A 398 11.59 7.42 5.54
N VAL A 399 12.24 8.57 5.35
CA VAL A 399 12.44 9.22 4.05
C VAL A 399 13.93 9.23 3.78
N ARG A 400 14.38 8.64 2.68
CA ARG A 400 15.81 8.51 2.35
C ARG A 400 16.07 9.02 0.93
N VAL A 401 16.88 10.07 0.85
CA VAL A 401 17.38 10.65 -0.41
C VAL A 401 18.79 10.12 -0.61
N LEU A 402 18.97 9.24 -1.60
CA LEU A 402 20.25 8.65 -1.95
C LEU A 402 20.88 9.44 -3.11
N PHE A 403 22.16 9.81 -2.98
CA PHE A 403 22.88 10.58 -4.00
C PHE A 403 23.79 9.67 -4.82
N LYS A 404 23.77 9.87 -6.14
CA LYS A 404 24.55 9.12 -7.15
C LYS A 404 26.02 9.07 -6.75
N ASN A 405 26.61 7.89 -6.79
CA ASN A 405 28.06 7.74 -6.64
C ASN A 405 28.74 7.73 -8.02
N GLN A 406 29.68 8.64 -8.22
CA GLN A 406 30.51 8.75 -9.44
C GLN A 406 32.01 8.59 -9.14
N ALA A 407 32.36 8.16 -7.91
CA ALA A 407 33.74 7.95 -7.50
C ALA A 407 34.14 6.48 -7.65
N PHE A 408 35.28 6.24 -8.29
CA PHE A 408 36.00 4.97 -8.23
C PHE A 408 37.14 5.08 -7.22
N CYS A 409 37.22 4.14 -6.27
CA CYS A 409 38.28 4.10 -5.27
C CYS A 409 39.21 2.91 -5.51
N ALA A 410 40.46 3.18 -5.90
CA ALA A 410 41.48 2.15 -6.09
C ALA A 410 41.99 1.52 -4.77
N GLN A 411 41.67 2.14 -3.62
CA GLN A 411 41.98 1.59 -2.30
C GLN A 411 40.89 0.60 -1.84
N SER A 412 41.30 -0.51 -1.21
CA SER A 412 40.37 -1.46 -0.58
C SER A 412 39.50 -0.77 0.49
N GLU A 413 38.23 -1.15 0.54
CA GLU A 413 37.17 -0.57 1.41
C GLU A 413 37.56 -0.45 2.88
N LYS A 414 38.43 -1.34 3.37
CA LYS A 414 38.97 -1.33 4.74
C LYS A 414 39.71 -0.03 5.12
N HIS A 415 40.08 0.80 4.14
CA HIS A 415 40.78 2.08 4.32
C HIS A 415 39.88 3.31 4.09
N TRP A 416 38.59 3.12 3.77
CA TRP A 416 37.68 4.21 3.42
C TRP A 416 37.20 4.97 4.67
N ALA A 417 37.90 6.06 5.02
CA ALA A 417 37.53 6.91 6.16
C ALA A 417 36.16 7.61 5.94
N PRO A 418 35.21 7.55 6.91
CA PRO A 418 33.81 7.97 6.72
C PRO A 418 33.58 9.41 6.25
N ALA A 419 34.43 10.35 6.66
CA ALA A 419 34.32 11.77 6.29
C ALA A 419 35.08 12.13 4.99
N GLN A 420 35.86 11.21 4.42
CA GLN A 420 36.79 11.50 3.31
C GLN A 420 36.53 10.63 2.07
N SER A 421 36.09 9.38 2.24
CA SER A 421 35.84 8.48 1.12
C SER A 421 34.60 8.90 0.34
N ARG A 422 34.79 9.28 -0.93
CA ARG A 422 33.70 9.59 -1.86
C ARG A 422 32.94 8.34 -2.33
N CYS A 423 33.49 7.14 -2.10
CA CYS A 423 32.89 5.88 -2.52
C CYS A 423 31.85 5.31 -1.52
N LEU A 424 31.78 5.87 -0.31
CA LEU A 424 30.75 5.53 0.67
C LEU A 424 29.39 6.15 0.27
N PRO A 425 28.26 5.44 0.48
CA PRO A 425 26.93 5.93 0.15
C PRO A 425 26.62 7.32 0.74
N ARG A 426 26.37 8.28 -0.15
CA ARG A 426 25.99 9.65 0.20
C ARG A 426 24.47 9.71 0.32
N GLN A 427 23.95 10.01 1.50
CA GLN A 427 22.52 9.91 1.79
C GLN A 427 22.08 10.91 2.86
N ILE A 428 20.84 11.36 2.75
CA ILE A 428 20.12 12.15 3.77
C ILE A 428 18.87 11.37 4.14
N ILE A 429 18.66 11.12 5.44
CA ILE A 429 17.56 10.30 5.95
C ILE A 429 16.80 11.09 7.02
N PHE A 430 15.50 11.29 6.81
CA PHE A 430 14.56 11.70 7.85
C PHE A 430 13.94 10.44 8.43
N TYR A 431 14.47 10.01 9.57
CA TYR A 431 14.06 8.79 10.25
C TYR A 431 12.86 9.10 11.13
N ILE A 432 11.69 8.55 10.79
CA ILE A 432 10.41 8.92 11.39
C ILE A 432 10.26 8.31 12.80
N GLY A 433 10.87 7.15 13.05
CA GLY A 433 10.93 6.49 14.35
C GLY A 433 10.84 4.96 14.25
N HIS A 434 10.84 4.31 15.41
CA HIS A 434 10.92 2.85 15.55
C HIS A 434 12.22 2.26 14.96
N GLY A 435 12.22 1.01 14.47
CA GLY A 435 13.43 0.27 14.06
C GLY A 435 14.54 0.26 15.12
N GLU A 436 15.79 0.04 14.71
CA GLU A 436 16.93 -0.06 15.63
C GLU A 436 17.27 1.24 16.37
N LEU A 437 17.00 2.41 15.77
CA LEU A 437 17.28 3.71 16.41
C LEU A 437 16.24 4.07 17.48
N GLY A 438 15.02 3.55 17.37
CA GLY A 438 13.90 3.71 18.29
C GLY A 438 13.15 5.05 18.17
N HIS A 439 13.88 6.17 18.15
CA HIS A 439 13.34 7.54 18.17
C HIS A 439 13.44 8.25 16.81
N PRO A 440 12.71 9.35 16.58
CA PRO A 440 12.88 10.18 15.38
C PRO A 440 14.30 10.75 15.26
N ALA A 441 14.79 10.93 14.03
CA ALA A 441 16.09 11.54 13.77
C ALA A 441 16.22 12.15 12.36
N VAL A 442 17.25 12.98 12.17
CA VAL A 442 17.79 13.37 10.85
C VAL A 442 19.23 12.89 10.77
N LEU A 443 19.57 12.14 9.72
CA LEU A 443 20.89 11.56 9.48
C LEU A 443 21.45 12.08 8.15
N VAL A 444 22.72 12.49 8.12
CA VAL A 444 23.42 12.95 6.91
C VAL A 444 24.80 12.31 6.84
N SER A 445 25.15 11.64 5.72
CA SER A 445 26.49 11.02 5.58
C SER A 445 27.61 12.05 5.79
N ARG A 446 28.66 11.70 6.55
CA ARG A 446 29.78 12.61 6.86
C ARG A 446 30.58 13.04 5.62
N ASN A 447 30.53 12.27 4.53
CA ASN A 447 31.12 12.60 3.24
C ASN A 447 30.22 13.47 2.31
N LEU A 448 29.12 14.03 2.83
CA LEU A 448 28.22 14.93 2.08
C LEU A 448 28.39 16.39 2.52
N PHE A 449 27.84 16.78 3.68
CA PHE A 449 28.13 18.04 4.39
C PHE A 449 27.72 17.90 5.86
N ARG A 450 28.24 18.77 6.75
CA ARG A 450 27.74 18.87 8.13
C ARG A 450 26.47 19.73 8.16
N PRO A 451 25.30 19.19 8.53
CA PRO A 451 24.07 19.97 8.53
C PRO A 451 24.01 20.96 9.69
N PHE A 452 23.30 22.06 9.48
CA PHE A 452 22.78 22.91 10.53
C PHE A 452 21.37 22.46 10.93
N LEU A 453 21.15 22.33 12.23
CA LEU A 453 19.87 22.07 12.88
C LEU A 453 19.80 22.91 14.18
N PRO A 454 18.66 23.53 14.55
CA PRO A 454 18.59 24.40 15.73
C PRO A 454 18.81 23.65 17.05
N ALA A 455 19.88 23.99 17.77
CA ALA A 455 20.29 23.33 19.02
C ALA A 455 19.25 23.36 20.16
N GLN A 456 18.28 24.28 20.11
CA GLN A 456 17.16 24.35 21.05
C GLN A 456 16.09 23.26 20.81
N SER A 457 16.07 22.67 19.61
CA SER A 457 15.05 21.69 19.19
C SER A 457 15.64 20.34 18.81
N TRP A 458 16.90 20.31 18.36
CA TRP A 458 17.63 19.13 17.91
C TRP A 458 18.99 19.03 18.60
N ARG A 459 19.36 17.84 19.07
CA ARG A 459 20.69 17.51 19.62
C ARG A 459 21.38 16.48 18.74
N GLU A 460 22.70 16.51 18.67
CA GLU A 460 23.49 15.46 18.01
C GLU A 460 23.36 14.16 18.83
N VAL A 461 23.25 13.02 18.15
CA VAL A 461 23.09 11.70 18.78
C VAL A 461 24.47 11.12 19.08
N GLU A 462 24.69 10.68 20.31
CA GLU A 462 25.90 9.97 20.71
C GLU A 462 26.06 8.66 19.92
N ASP A 463 27.30 8.30 19.57
CA ASP A 463 27.56 7.09 18.81
C ASP A 463 27.17 5.83 19.61
N ARG A 464 26.65 4.83 18.90
CA ARG A 464 26.21 3.55 19.47
C ARG A 464 26.98 2.42 18.78
N PRO A 465 28.12 1.99 19.33
CA PRO A 465 28.94 0.94 18.73
C PRO A 465 28.14 -0.31 18.38
N GLY A 466 28.23 -0.76 17.13
CA GLY A 466 27.50 -1.91 16.58
C GLY A 466 26.17 -1.59 15.90
N LEU A 467 25.55 -0.43 16.14
CA LEU A 467 24.31 -0.01 15.47
C LEU A 467 24.56 0.27 13.97
N GLN A 468 23.81 -0.37 13.07
CA GLN A 468 24.01 -0.25 11.61
C GLN A 468 22.76 0.18 10.86
N LEU A 469 22.64 1.47 10.58
CA LEU A 469 21.53 2.04 9.83
C LEU A 469 21.87 2.05 8.33
N PHE A 470 21.01 1.43 7.52
CA PHE A 470 21.16 1.36 6.05
C PHE A 470 22.51 0.74 5.61
N GLY A 471 22.99 -0.28 6.35
CA GLY A 471 24.24 -0.99 6.07
C GLY A 471 25.52 -0.21 6.43
N ARG A 472 25.41 0.90 7.17
CA ARG A 472 26.54 1.72 7.63
C ARG A 472 26.44 1.95 9.15
N PRO A 473 27.57 2.03 9.90
CA PRO A 473 27.54 2.32 11.33
C PRO A 473 26.99 3.73 11.61
N LEU A 474 26.41 3.98 12.79
CA LEU A 474 25.90 5.31 13.16
C LEU A 474 26.97 6.41 13.05
N SER A 475 28.23 6.09 13.36
CA SER A 475 29.39 6.99 13.21
C SER A 475 29.68 7.48 11.79
N ASP A 476 29.15 6.84 10.74
CA ASP A 476 29.24 7.36 9.36
C ASP A 476 28.36 8.61 9.12
N PHE A 477 27.45 8.92 10.04
CA PHE A 477 26.47 10.01 9.91
C PHE A 477 26.74 11.14 10.88
N TYR A 478 26.40 12.37 10.48
CA TYR A 478 25.95 13.40 11.41
C TYR A 478 24.47 13.09 11.73
N ALA A 479 24.21 12.63 12.94
CA ALA A 479 22.90 12.17 13.39
C ALA A 479 22.33 13.12 14.44
N PHE A 480 21.07 13.51 14.31
CA PHE A 480 20.40 14.43 15.22
C PHE A 480 19.02 13.92 15.63
N SER A 481 18.66 13.99 16.91
CA SER A 481 17.32 13.66 17.42
C SER A 481 16.66 14.86 18.11
N PRO A 482 15.32 14.89 18.25
CA PRO A 482 14.65 15.97 18.97
C PRO A 482 15.13 16.05 20.43
N VAL A 483 15.30 17.27 20.95
CA VAL A 483 15.63 17.50 22.37
C VAL A 483 14.51 16.99 23.28
N LYS A 484 13.26 17.21 22.85
CA LYS A 484 12.02 16.74 23.49
C LYS A 484 11.15 16.09 22.41
N GLU A 485 10.84 14.81 22.59
CA GLU A 485 9.88 14.10 21.74
C GLU A 485 8.47 14.61 22.03
N ARG A 486 7.66 14.81 20.98
CA ARG A 486 6.24 15.17 21.06
C ARG A 486 5.44 14.26 20.14
N ASP A 487 4.27 13.83 20.61
CA ASP A 487 3.30 13.15 19.74
C ASP A 487 2.81 14.10 18.62
N ALA A 488 2.44 13.51 17.49
CA ALA A 488 1.98 14.24 16.31
C ALA A 488 0.70 15.06 16.57
N TYR A 489 -0.26 14.54 17.35
CA TYR A 489 -1.48 15.28 17.68
C TYR A 489 -1.20 16.45 18.62
N SER A 490 -0.25 16.30 19.56
CA SER A 490 0.23 17.41 20.40
C SER A 490 0.94 18.53 19.60
N ILE A 491 1.41 18.26 18.39
CA ILE A 491 1.95 19.28 17.46
C ILE A 491 0.83 19.87 16.61
N LEU A 492 0.00 19.03 16.00
CA LEU A 492 -1.07 19.49 15.10
C LEU A 492 -2.17 20.28 15.82
N LEU A 493 -2.53 19.94 17.06
CA LEU A 493 -3.48 20.74 17.87
C LEU A 493 -2.95 22.15 18.17
N SER A 494 -1.64 22.30 18.40
CA SER A 494 -1.01 23.62 18.52
C SER A 494 -1.02 24.35 17.17
N HIS A 495 -0.79 23.65 16.05
CA HIS A 495 -0.87 24.27 14.72
C HIS A 495 -2.29 24.69 14.33
N ILE A 496 -3.33 23.93 14.70
CA ILE A 496 -4.74 24.33 14.57
C ILE A 496 -5.00 25.59 15.41
N PHE A 497 -4.60 25.59 16.69
CA PHE A 497 -4.79 26.75 17.59
C PHE A 497 -4.13 28.04 17.05
N HIS A 498 -3.01 27.91 16.33
CA HIS A 498 -2.29 29.02 15.70
C HIS A 498 -2.63 29.23 14.20
N ALA A 499 -3.67 28.58 13.64
CA ALA A 499 -4.06 28.65 12.23
C ALA A 499 -2.95 28.33 11.19
N ARG A 500 -1.99 27.48 11.54
CA ARG A 500 -0.88 27.04 10.66
C ARG A 500 -1.34 26.02 9.63
N LYS A 501 -1.87 26.50 8.50
CA LYS A 501 -2.48 25.67 7.44
C LYS A 501 -1.52 24.72 6.70
N GLU A 502 -0.21 24.99 6.72
CA GLU A 502 0.79 24.22 5.98
C GLU A 502 0.94 22.75 6.44
N SER A 503 0.49 22.44 7.65
CA SER A 503 0.49 21.09 8.25
C SER A 503 -0.82 20.30 8.06
N PHE A 504 -1.73 20.78 7.21
CA PHE A 504 -3.04 20.16 6.94
C PHE A 504 -3.24 20.02 5.42
N VAL A 505 -4.28 19.30 5.01
CA VAL A 505 -4.57 19.01 3.59
C VAL A 505 -5.71 19.90 3.07
N PRO A 506 -5.45 20.89 2.20
CA PRO A 506 -6.51 21.66 1.54
C PRO A 506 -7.33 20.82 0.57
N THR A 507 -8.54 21.27 0.25
CA THR A 507 -9.43 20.62 -0.74
C THR A 507 -8.73 20.36 -2.07
N GLU A 508 -8.02 21.35 -2.64
CA GLU A 508 -7.31 21.17 -3.91
C GLU A 508 -6.21 20.09 -3.84
N HIS A 509 -5.54 19.95 -2.70
CA HIS A 509 -4.48 18.95 -2.51
C HIS A 509 -5.07 17.53 -2.36
N LEU A 510 -6.16 17.41 -1.60
CA LEU A 510 -6.89 16.16 -1.43
C LEU A 510 -7.35 15.63 -2.79
N LEU A 511 -7.98 16.48 -3.60
CA LEU A 511 -8.45 16.10 -4.93
C LEU A 511 -7.28 15.80 -5.87
N ALA A 512 -6.20 16.59 -5.86
CA ALA A 512 -5.02 16.31 -6.67
C ALA A 512 -4.33 14.99 -6.31
N SER A 513 -4.28 14.61 -5.03
CA SER A 513 -3.84 13.28 -4.60
C SER A 513 -4.74 12.18 -5.17
N TRP A 514 -6.06 12.33 -5.06
CA TRP A 514 -6.98 11.32 -5.60
C TRP A 514 -6.96 11.21 -7.13
N VAL A 515 -6.78 12.31 -7.88
CA VAL A 515 -6.56 12.27 -9.34
C VAL A 515 -5.34 11.41 -9.70
N PHE A 516 -4.28 11.47 -8.88
CA PHE A 516 -3.06 10.70 -9.06
C PHE A 516 -3.21 9.21 -8.66
N TRP A 517 -3.92 8.91 -7.56
CA TRP A 517 -4.06 7.54 -7.03
C TRP A 517 -5.22 6.71 -7.59
N THR A 518 -6.37 7.31 -7.92
CA THR A 518 -7.56 6.58 -8.39
C THR A 518 -7.29 5.70 -9.62
N PRO A 519 -6.56 6.16 -10.67
CA PRO A 519 -6.23 5.31 -11.82
C PRO A 519 -5.45 4.03 -11.49
N LEU A 520 -4.60 4.06 -10.46
CA LEU A 520 -3.90 2.86 -10.01
C LEU A 520 -4.88 1.90 -9.31
N LEU A 521 -5.68 2.42 -8.38
CA LEU A 521 -6.67 1.64 -7.62
C LEU A 521 -7.68 0.95 -8.54
N GLU A 522 -8.17 1.64 -9.57
CA GLU A 522 -9.02 1.06 -10.63
C GLU A 522 -8.31 -0.09 -11.36
N SER A 523 -7.04 0.11 -11.75
CA SER A 523 -6.26 -0.89 -12.50
C SER A 523 -5.87 -2.13 -11.68
N LEU A 524 -5.82 -2.01 -10.35
CA LEU A 524 -5.53 -3.09 -9.40
C LEU A 524 -6.79 -3.77 -8.83
N ALA A 525 -8.00 -3.29 -9.13
CA ALA A 525 -9.25 -3.75 -8.51
C ALA A 525 -9.62 -5.24 -8.77
N ARG A 526 -8.87 -5.94 -9.63
CA ARG A 526 -8.98 -7.38 -9.89
C ARG A 526 -7.62 -8.10 -9.85
N GLU A 527 -6.58 -7.46 -9.32
CA GLU A 527 -5.27 -8.06 -9.18
C GLU A 527 -5.26 -9.00 -7.96
N VAL A 528 -4.71 -10.21 -8.12
CA VAL A 528 -4.49 -11.13 -7.01
C VAL A 528 -3.18 -10.72 -6.33
N PRO A 529 -3.22 -10.26 -5.07
CA PRO A 529 -2.00 -9.82 -4.37
C PRO A 529 -1.10 -11.02 -4.05
N ARG A 530 0.22 -10.84 -4.17
CA ARG A 530 1.21 -11.89 -3.81
C ARG A 530 1.08 -12.27 -2.33
N LEU A 531 0.86 -13.56 -2.06
CA LEU A 531 0.87 -14.06 -0.69
C LEU A 531 2.28 -14.03 -0.09
N TYR A 532 2.39 -13.56 1.16
CA TYR A 532 3.61 -13.63 1.98
C TYR A 532 3.29 -14.15 3.39
N PRO A 533 4.16 -14.94 4.05
CA PRO A 533 3.88 -15.46 5.39
C PRO A 533 3.70 -14.38 6.46
N GLY A 534 4.45 -13.29 6.34
CA GLY A 534 4.57 -12.24 7.35
C GLY A 534 5.86 -12.36 8.16
N GLY A 535 6.21 -11.31 8.90
CA GLY A 535 7.46 -11.23 9.67
C GLY A 535 8.72 -11.41 8.83
N ALA A 536 9.82 -11.78 9.49
CA ALA A 536 11.10 -12.09 8.86
C ALA A 536 11.03 -13.28 7.88
N ASP A 537 10.08 -14.19 8.10
CA ASP A 537 9.80 -15.34 7.24
C ASP A 537 9.30 -14.96 5.83
N SER A 538 8.91 -13.71 5.61
CA SER A 538 8.69 -13.14 4.27
C SER A 538 9.96 -13.15 3.41
N GLY A 539 11.14 -13.17 4.03
CA GLY A 539 12.44 -13.21 3.38
C GLY A 539 12.56 -12.20 2.24
N ARG A 540 12.76 -12.72 1.02
CA ARG A 540 12.88 -11.93 -0.22
C ARG A 540 11.64 -11.96 -1.11
N LEU A 541 10.50 -12.48 -0.63
CA LEU A 541 9.28 -12.65 -1.45
C LEU A 541 8.65 -11.32 -1.88
N LEU A 542 8.91 -10.26 -1.10
CA LEU A 542 8.45 -8.89 -1.33
C LEU A 542 9.53 -7.98 -1.94
N ASP A 543 10.74 -8.49 -2.22
CA ASP A 543 11.75 -7.77 -2.99
C ASP A 543 11.19 -7.40 -4.36
N PHE A 544 11.42 -6.16 -4.80
CA PHE A 544 11.02 -5.69 -6.11
C PHE A 544 12.12 -4.86 -6.78
N GLU A 545 12.11 -4.92 -8.10
CA GLU A 545 12.99 -4.23 -9.02
C GLU A 545 12.16 -3.42 -10.02
N PHE A 546 12.79 -2.43 -10.65
CA PHE A 546 12.14 -1.58 -11.64
C PHE A 546 12.99 -1.40 -12.90
N SER A 547 12.31 -1.34 -14.04
CA SER A 547 12.88 -1.00 -15.34
C SER A 547 12.04 0.10 -15.98
N GLY A 548 12.65 1.28 -16.16
CA GLY A 548 11.92 2.48 -16.57
C GLY A 548 10.81 2.83 -15.57
N SER A 549 9.55 2.74 -16.02
CA SER A 549 8.36 3.02 -15.21
C SER A 549 7.60 1.77 -14.73
N HIS A 550 8.15 0.57 -14.93
CA HIS A 550 7.54 -0.69 -14.53
C HIS A 550 8.25 -1.28 -13.30
N LEU A 551 7.46 -1.75 -12.33
CA LEU A 551 7.87 -2.57 -11.20
C LEU A 551 7.56 -4.04 -11.45
N SER A 552 8.39 -4.93 -10.90
CA SER A 552 8.14 -6.36 -10.78
C SER A 552 8.81 -6.90 -9.53
N PHE A 553 8.24 -7.96 -8.92
CA PHE A 553 8.92 -8.66 -7.83
C PHE A 553 10.19 -9.35 -8.36
N SER A 554 11.31 -9.23 -7.64
CA SER A 554 12.62 -9.81 -8.02
C SER A 554 12.69 -11.34 -7.87
N LEU A 555 11.71 -11.95 -7.20
CA LEU A 555 11.49 -13.39 -7.20
C LEU A 555 10.20 -13.72 -7.95
N GLY A 556 10.18 -14.87 -8.63
CA GLY A 556 8.95 -15.48 -9.13
C GLY A 556 7.93 -15.73 -8.01
N GLN A 557 6.68 -15.98 -8.37
CA GLN A 557 5.64 -16.28 -7.40
C GLN A 557 5.95 -17.64 -6.72
N PRO A 558 5.98 -17.71 -5.38
CA PRO A 558 6.11 -18.99 -4.69
C PRO A 558 4.81 -19.80 -4.87
N GLU A 559 4.94 -21.07 -5.25
CA GLU A 559 3.79 -21.98 -5.31
C GLU A 559 3.49 -22.60 -3.94
N GLN A 560 2.23 -22.98 -3.72
CA GLN A 560 1.75 -23.42 -2.41
C GLN A 560 1.77 -24.95 -2.28
N LEU A 561 2.81 -25.48 -1.64
CA LEU A 561 2.77 -26.83 -1.09
C LEU A 561 1.78 -26.89 0.09
N VAL A 562 0.67 -27.61 -0.10
CA VAL A 562 -0.30 -27.88 0.97
C VAL A 562 0.25 -28.96 1.91
N PRO A 563 0.41 -28.69 3.23
CA PRO A 563 0.86 -29.66 4.22
C PRO A 563 -0.10 -30.84 4.41
N GLY A 564 0.36 -31.85 5.14
CA GLY A 564 -0.48 -32.98 5.55
C GLY A 564 -1.63 -32.56 6.49
N PRO A 565 -2.74 -33.32 6.54
CA PRO A 565 -3.87 -33.00 7.41
C PRO A 565 -3.44 -33.07 8.89
N GLY A 566 -3.55 -31.94 9.59
CA GLY A 566 -3.29 -31.82 11.03
C GLY A 566 -2.28 -30.75 11.43
N SER A 567 -1.51 -30.18 10.50
CA SER A 567 -0.55 -29.10 10.77
C SER A 567 -0.93 -27.80 10.05
N THR A 568 -0.88 -26.67 10.77
CA THR A 568 -0.84 -25.35 10.14
C THR A 568 0.44 -25.20 9.30
N PRO A 569 0.37 -24.60 8.09
CA PRO A 569 1.56 -24.39 7.26
C PRO A 569 2.58 -23.49 7.97
N ARG A 570 3.85 -23.86 7.89
CA ARG A 570 4.98 -23.00 8.26
C ARG A 570 5.63 -22.41 7.01
N PRO A 571 6.36 -21.29 7.14
CA PRO A 571 7.09 -20.68 6.02
C PRO A 571 8.09 -21.64 5.34
N SER A 572 8.68 -22.56 6.10
CA SER A 572 9.53 -23.67 5.63
C SER A 572 8.85 -24.58 4.60
N ASP A 573 7.52 -24.64 4.65
CA ASP A 573 6.71 -25.57 3.86
C ASP A 573 6.44 -24.97 2.47
N PHE A 574 6.56 -23.64 2.31
CA PHE A 574 6.50 -22.92 1.03
C PHE A 574 7.85 -22.97 0.30
N GLN A 575 8.24 -24.16 -0.17
CA GLN A 575 9.31 -24.25 -1.16
C GLN A 575 8.81 -23.80 -2.54
N VAL A 576 9.60 -22.98 -3.23
CA VAL A 576 9.49 -22.86 -4.69
C VAL A 576 9.76 -24.25 -5.27
N LEU A 577 8.75 -24.86 -5.90
CA LEU A 577 8.88 -26.17 -6.51
C LEU A 577 9.80 -26.09 -7.74
N GLY A 578 11.10 -26.27 -7.50
CA GLY A 578 12.08 -26.62 -8.54
C GLY A 578 11.88 -28.01 -9.15
N ALA A 579 10.78 -28.69 -8.79
CA ALA A 579 10.33 -29.96 -9.35
C ALA A 579 9.93 -29.77 -10.82
N LYS A 580 10.92 -29.93 -11.71
CA LYS A 580 10.76 -29.82 -13.14
C LYS A 580 10.30 -31.14 -13.76
N TYR A 581 9.06 -31.24 -14.20
CA TYR A 581 8.66 -32.36 -15.06
C TYR A 581 9.13 -32.09 -16.49
N ARG A 582 10.05 -32.92 -17.02
CA ARG A 582 10.67 -32.75 -18.35
C ARG A 582 11.26 -31.34 -18.55
N GLU A 583 12.07 -30.91 -17.59
CA GLU A 583 12.68 -29.57 -17.48
C GLU A 583 11.69 -28.38 -17.33
N SER A 584 10.38 -28.61 -17.41
CA SER A 584 9.32 -27.60 -17.33
C SER A 584 8.77 -27.44 -15.90
N PRO A 585 8.32 -26.24 -15.49
CA PRO A 585 7.69 -26.05 -14.18
C PRO A 585 6.43 -26.90 -14.01
N LEU A 586 6.31 -27.56 -12.87
CA LEU A 586 5.04 -28.10 -12.38
C LEU A 586 4.21 -26.94 -11.83
N ILE A 587 2.89 -26.91 -12.09
CA ILE A 587 1.99 -25.81 -11.69
C ILE A 587 0.92 -26.36 -10.74
N SER A 588 1.04 -26.05 -9.46
CA SER A 588 0.17 -26.53 -8.38
C SER A 588 -0.79 -25.45 -7.86
N ALA A 589 -2.09 -25.76 -7.81
CA ALA A 589 -3.16 -24.84 -7.39
C ALA A 589 -4.38 -25.61 -6.84
N TRP A 590 -5.41 -24.91 -6.35
CA TRP A 590 -6.69 -25.55 -6.03
C TRP A 590 -7.37 -26.09 -7.30
N PRO A 591 -8.21 -27.16 -7.23
CA PRO A 591 -8.79 -27.79 -8.41
C PRO A 591 -9.44 -26.82 -9.39
N ASP A 592 -10.26 -25.89 -8.89
CA ASP A 592 -10.99 -24.93 -9.73
C ASP A 592 -10.05 -23.89 -10.39
N GLU A 593 -8.97 -23.52 -9.69
CA GLU A 593 -7.94 -22.61 -10.20
C GLU A 593 -7.10 -23.29 -11.29
N LEU A 594 -6.66 -24.53 -11.05
CA LEU A 594 -5.89 -25.34 -12.01
C LEU A 594 -6.70 -25.60 -13.28
N ILE A 595 -7.98 -25.96 -13.14
CA ILE A 595 -8.91 -26.18 -14.26
C ILE A 595 -9.15 -24.89 -15.03
N SER A 596 -9.38 -23.76 -14.34
CA SER A 596 -9.58 -22.46 -14.97
C SER A 596 -8.33 -22.00 -15.74
N LYS A 597 -7.13 -22.19 -15.16
CA LYS A 597 -5.85 -21.86 -15.80
C LYS A 597 -5.60 -22.73 -17.03
N LEU A 598 -5.70 -24.05 -16.90
CA LEU A 598 -5.55 -24.99 -18.00
C LEU A 598 -6.54 -24.73 -19.15
N ALA A 599 -7.80 -24.42 -18.85
CA ALA A 599 -8.79 -24.05 -19.86
C ALA A 599 -8.34 -22.81 -20.66
N SER A 600 -7.87 -21.77 -19.97
CA SER A 600 -7.39 -20.54 -20.59
C SER A 600 -6.13 -20.75 -21.44
N ASP A 601 -5.21 -21.63 -21.03
CA ASP A 601 -3.99 -21.93 -21.80
C ASP A 601 -4.26 -22.81 -23.02
N ILE A 602 -5.27 -23.70 -22.97
CA ILE A 602 -5.76 -24.43 -24.14
C ILE A 602 -6.47 -23.46 -25.11
N GLU A 603 -7.29 -22.54 -24.61
CA GLU A 603 -7.94 -21.49 -25.43
C GLU A 603 -6.90 -20.60 -26.12
N ALA A 604 -5.88 -20.15 -25.39
CA ALA A 604 -4.78 -19.36 -25.94
C ALA A 604 -3.99 -20.13 -27.01
N ALA A 605 -3.75 -21.44 -26.81
CA ALA A 605 -3.13 -22.30 -27.80
C ALA A 605 -4.02 -22.46 -29.06
N ALA A 606 -5.33 -22.67 -28.89
CA ALA A 606 -6.29 -22.78 -29.97
C ALA A 606 -6.34 -21.52 -30.82
N VAL A 607 -6.51 -20.35 -30.19
CA VAL A 607 -6.52 -19.05 -30.87
C VAL A 607 -5.18 -18.77 -31.57
N GLN A 608 -4.05 -19.19 -31.00
CA GLN A 608 -2.73 -19.03 -31.63
C GLN A 608 -2.53 -19.94 -32.83
N ALA A 609 -2.97 -21.21 -32.77
CA ALA A 609 -2.86 -22.17 -33.86
C ALA A 609 -3.77 -21.80 -35.04
N VAL A 610 -5.05 -21.52 -34.79
CA VAL A 610 -6.03 -21.12 -35.81
C VAL A 610 -5.57 -19.83 -36.53
N ARG A 611 -5.01 -18.85 -35.81
CA ARG A 611 -4.43 -17.63 -36.42
C ARG A 611 -3.17 -17.86 -37.27
N ARG A 612 -2.48 -19.00 -37.13
CA ARG A 612 -1.23 -19.32 -37.84
C ARG A 612 -1.41 -20.31 -38.99
N VAL A 613 -2.31 -21.29 -38.83
CA VAL A 613 -2.44 -22.46 -39.72
C VAL A 613 -3.88 -22.64 -40.22
N GLY A 614 -4.87 -21.97 -39.60
CA GLY A 614 -6.29 -22.10 -39.94
C GLY A 614 -7.03 -23.17 -39.13
N THR A 615 -6.32 -24.14 -38.55
CA THR A 615 -6.88 -25.20 -37.68
C THR A 615 -6.12 -25.31 -36.35
N PHE A 616 -6.68 -26.09 -35.41
CA PHE A 616 -6.05 -26.49 -34.16
C PHE A 616 -6.37 -27.96 -33.87
N HIS A 617 -5.36 -28.82 -33.73
CA HIS A 617 -5.53 -30.26 -33.49
C HIS A 617 -5.28 -30.58 -32.01
N LEU A 618 -6.36 -30.81 -31.27
CA LEU A 618 -6.39 -31.08 -29.83
C LEU A 618 -6.73 -32.55 -29.58
N ALA A 619 -5.81 -33.30 -28.98
CA ALA A 619 -6.05 -34.66 -28.52
C ALA A 619 -6.37 -34.68 -27.02
N LEU A 620 -7.36 -35.47 -26.61
CA LEU A 620 -7.87 -35.57 -25.24
C LEU A 620 -7.86 -37.03 -24.76
N SER A 621 -7.22 -37.29 -23.61
CA SER A 621 -7.42 -38.51 -22.83
C SER A 621 -8.68 -38.40 -21.98
N GLY A 622 -9.32 -39.53 -21.65
CA GLY A 622 -10.59 -39.57 -20.93
C GLY A 622 -10.49 -39.89 -19.44
N GLY A 623 -11.43 -40.71 -18.95
CA GLY A 623 -11.63 -40.95 -17.52
C GLY A 623 -12.18 -39.75 -16.75
N SER A 624 -12.08 -39.78 -15.42
CA SER A 624 -12.77 -38.83 -14.53
C SER A 624 -12.04 -37.51 -14.27
N SER A 625 -10.70 -37.47 -14.38
CA SER A 625 -9.91 -36.25 -14.13
C SER A 625 -10.23 -35.07 -15.08
N PRO A 626 -10.41 -35.26 -16.41
CA PRO A 626 -10.69 -34.13 -17.32
C PRO A 626 -12.14 -33.63 -17.32
N ILE A 627 -13.07 -34.26 -16.58
CA ILE A 627 -14.50 -33.89 -16.61
C ILE A 627 -14.74 -32.42 -16.22
N ALA A 628 -14.05 -31.93 -15.17
CA ALA A 628 -14.14 -30.52 -14.76
C ALA A 628 -13.61 -29.56 -15.84
N LEU A 629 -12.59 -29.98 -16.60
CA LEU A 629 -12.03 -29.19 -17.70
C LEU A 629 -12.99 -29.14 -18.89
N PHE A 630 -13.64 -30.26 -19.23
CA PHE A 630 -14.66 -30.31 -20.27
C PHE A 630 -15.82 -29.36 -19.95
N GLN A 631 -16.29 -29.36 -18.69
CA GLN A 631 -17.32 -28.44 -18.22
C GLN A 631 -16.88 -26.96 -18.26
N GLN A 632 -15.61 -26.66 -17.97
CA GLN A 632 -15.08 -25.29 -18.05
C GLN A 632 -14.82 -24.81 -19.50
N LEU A 633 -14.39 -25.70 -20.39
CA LEU A 633 -14.29 -25.41 -21.82
C LEU A 633 -15.68 -25.23 -22.47
N ALA A 634 -16.70 -25.93 -21.96
CA ALA A 634 -18.09 -25.72 -22.31
C ALA A 634 -18.66 -24.39 -21.76
N SER A 635 -18.22 -23.93 -20.58
CA SER A 635 -18.66 -22.63 -20.04
C SER A 635 -18.07 -21.45 -20.84
N GLY A 636 -16.81 -21.54 -21.25
CA GLY A 636 -16.07 -20.53 -22.04
C GLY A 636 -16.37 -20.49 -23.56
N HIS A 637 -17.42 -21.15 -24.04
CA HIS A 637 -17.62 -21.48 -25.47
C HIS A 637 -17.70 -20.32 -26.48
N TYR A 638 -17.80 -19.07 -26.03
CA TYR A 638 -17.80 -17.88 -26.91
C TYR A 638 -16.40 -17.41 -27.33
N GLY A 639 -15.36 -17.67 -26.54
CA GLY A 639 -13.98 -17.27 -26.87
C GLY A 639 -13.21 -18.33 -27.68
N PHE A 640 -13.52 -19.61 -27.43
CA PHE A 640 -12.83 -20.75 -28.01
C PHE A 640 -13.18 -20.97 -29.50
N PRO A 641 -12.21 -21.16 -30.42
CA PRO A 641 -12.46 -21.21 -31.86
C PRO A 641 -12.98 -22.58 -32.36
N TRP A 642 -14.03 -23.13 -31.73
CA TRP A 642 -14.56 -24.49 -31.97
C TRP A 642 -14.79 -24.88 -33.43
N ALA A 643 -15.17 -23.94 -34.30
CA ALA A 643 -15.36 -24.17 -35.73
C ALA A 643 -14.07 -24.61 -36.49
N HIS A 644 -12.90 -24.36 -35.92
CA HIS A 644 -11.58 -24.64 -36.50
C HIS A 644 -10.76 -25.64 -35.66
N THR A 645 -11.34 -26.15 -34.57
CA THR A 645 -10.69 -27.13 -33.68
C THR A 645 -11.08 -28.54 -34.10
N HIS A 646 -10.09 -29.40 -34.33
CA HIS A 646 -10.24 -30.85 -34.45
C HIS A 646 -10.01 -31.51 -33.08
N LEU A 647 -10.96 -32.35 -32.66
CA LEU A 647 -10.94 -33.08 -31.40
C LEU A 647 -10.66 -34.56 -31.66
N TRP A 648 -9.59 -35.07 -31.05
CA TRP A 648 -9.12 -36.45 -31.17
C TRP A 648 -9.12 -37.11 -29.79
N LEU A 649 -9.38 -38.41 -29.73
CA LEU A 649 -9.09 -39.18 -28.52
C LEU A 649 -7.63 -39.64 -28.48
N VAL A 650 -7.03 -39.55 -27.29
CA VAL A 650 -5.69 -40.09 -26.98
C VAL A 650 -5.74 -41.58 -26.68
N ASP A 651 -6.82 -42.01 -26.02
CA ASP A 651 -7.06 -43.40 -25.68
C ASP A 651 -8.56 -43.68 -25.58
N GLU A 652 -8.97 -44.93 -25.81
CA GLU A 652 -10.35 -45.39 -25.69
C GLU A 652 -10.40 -46.87 -25.28
N ARG A 653 -11.40 -47.25 -24.50
CA ARG A 653 -11.64 -48.62 -24.08
C ARG A 653 -12.32 -49.41 -25.20
N CYS A 654 -12.05 -50.70 -25.28
CA CYS A 654 -12.70 -51.57 -26.26
C CYS A 654 -14.14 -51.93 -25.81
N VAL A 655 -15.02 -50.93 -25.87
CA VAL A 655 -16.45 -50.94 -25.55
C VAL A 655 -17.22 -50.14 -26.62
N PRO A 656 -18.55 -50.25 -26.74
CA PRO A 656 -19.33 -49.39 -27.63
C PRO A 656 -19.17 -47.89 -27.28
N LEU A 657 -19.15 -47.00 -28.27
CA LEU A 657 -19.04 -45.54 -28.07
C LEU A 657 -20.25 -44.90 -27.33
N SER A 658 -21.29 -45.68 -27.06
CA SER A 658 -22.45 -45.32 -26.23
C SER A 658 -22.39 -45.85 -24.79
N ASP A 659 -21.35 -46.60 -24.45
CA ASP A 659 -21.16 -47.23 -23.14
C ASP A 659 -20.68 -46.21 -22.10
N PRO A 660 -21.18 -46.24 -20.83
CA PRO A 660 -20.70 -45.33 -19.78
C PRO A 660 -19.20 -45.41 -19.45
N GLU A 661 -18.49 -46.46 -19.84
CA GLU A 661 -17.02 -46.53 -19.70
C GLU A 661 -16.23 -45.88 -20.85
N SER A 662 -16.89 -45.52 -21.97
CA SER A 662 -16.23 -44.92 -23.14
C SER A 662 -15.74 -43.49 -22.86
N ASN A 663 -14.48 -43.24 -23.21
CA ASN A 663 -13.87 -41.90 -23.19
C ASN A 663 -14.59 -40.94 -24.17
N PHE A 664 -15.05 -41.45 -25.32
CA PHE A 664 -15.92 -40.69 -26.24
C PHE A 664 -17.26 -40.33 -25.60
N GLN A 665 -17.91 -41.26 -24.89
CA GLN A 665 -19.17 -41.01 -24.20
C GLN A 665 -19.01 -39.88 -23.16
N GLY A 666 -17.93 -39.91 -22.37
CA GLY A 666 -17.61 -38.86 -21.40
C GLY A 666 -17.34 -37.49 -22.05
N LEU A 667 -16.63 -37.47 -23.18
CA LEU A 667 -16.39 -36.26 -23.98
C LEU A 667 -17.70 -35.71 -24.57
N GLN A 668 -18.59 -36.59 -25.03
CA GLN A 668 -19.90 -36.24 -25.58
C GLN A 668 -20.83 -35.65 -24.50
N ALA A 669 -20.85 -36.26 -23.31
CA ALA A 669 -21.71 -35.88 -22.19
C ALA A 669 -21.24 -34.63 -21.42
N HIS A 670 -19.97 -34.23 -21.53
CA HIS A 670 -19.40 -33.10 -20.78
C HIS A 670 -18.82 -31.97 -21.63
N LEU A 671 -18.59 -32.17 -22.93
CA LEU A 671 -18.19 -31.12 -23.86
C LEU A 671 -19.10 -31.02 -25.08
N LEU A 672 -19.18 -32.07 -25.91
CA LEU A 672 -19.73 -31.94 -27.28
C LEU A 672 -21.23 -31.61 -27.31
N GLN A 673 -22.03 -32.00 -26.31
CA GLN A 673 -23.44 -31.60 -26.22
C GLN A 673 -23.64 -30.11 -25.84
N HIS A 674 -22.57 -29.41 -25.44
CA HIS A 674 -22.61 -28.01 -24.97
C HIS A 674 -21.88 -27.03 -25.91
N VAL A 675 -21.05 -27.50 -26.85
CA VAL A 675 -20.28 -26.67 -27.78
C VAL A 675 -20.60 -26.99 -29.24
N ARG A 676 -20.29 -26.07 -30.16
CA ARG A 676 -20.53 -26.25 -31.60
C ARG A 676 -19.24 -26.56 -32.35
N VAL A 677 -18.82 -27.82 -32.32
CA VAL A 677 -17.74 -28.36 -33.17
C VAL A 677 -18.37 -28.98 -34.42
N PRO A 678 -17.83 -28.75 -35.64
CA PRO A 678 -18.31 -29.42 -36.85
C PRO A 678 -18.14 -30.94 -36.75
N TYR A 679 -19.10 -31.74 -37.24
CA TYR A 679 -19.06 -33.19 -37.11
C TYR A 679 -17.78 -33.82 -37.71
N TYR A 680 -17.29 -33.29 -38.84
CA TYR A 680 -16.06 -33.72 -39.51
C TYR A 680 -14.76 -33.31 -38.79
N ASN A 681 -14.86 -32.59 -37.67
CA ASN A 681 -13.74 -32.25 -36.77
C ASN A 681 -13.71 -33.14 -35.51
N ILE A 682 -14.59 -34.14 -35.39
CA ILE A 682 -14.70 -35.00 -34.21
C ILE A 682 -14.23 -36.40 -34.59
N HIS A 683 -13.07 -36.81 -34.04
CA HIS A 683 -12.35 -38.03 -34.43
C HIS A 683 -12.34 -39.03 -33.25
N PRO A 684 -13.40 -39.86 -33.10
CA PRO A 684 -13.40 -40.95 -32.12
C PRO A 684 -12.47 -42.08 -32.56
N MET A 685 -11.88 -42.79 -31.60
CA MET A 685 -11.17 -44.03 -31.90
C MET A 685 -12.15 -45.11 -32.40
N PRO A 686 -11.87 -45.81 -33.52
CA PRO A 686 -12.74 -46.83 -34.08
C PRO A 686 -12.58 -48.17 -33.33
N VAL A 687 -12.98 -48.18 -32.06
CA VAL A 687 -12.93 -49.35 -31.16
C VAL A 687 -14.07 -50.35 -31.38
N ASN A 688 -15.14 -49.96 -32.11
CA ASN A 688 -16.27 -50.82 -32.46
C ASN A 688 -16.51 -50.74 -33.98
N LEU A 689 -16.04 -51.74 -34.71
CA LEU A 689 -16.20 -51.88 -36.16
C LEU A 689 -16.84 -53.24 -36.46
N HIS A 690 -17.68 -53.32 -37.49
CA HIS A 690 -18.35 -54.57 -37.90
C HIS A 690 -19.07 -55.34 -36.75
N GLN A 691 -19.54 -54.62 -35.71
CA GLN A 691 -20.12 -55.15 -34.46
C GLN A 691 -19.15 -55.92 -33.56
N ARG A 692 -17.84 -55.71 -33.73
CA ARG A 692 -16.75 -56.32 -32.95
C ARG A 692 -15.94 -55.24 -32.24
N LEU A 693 -15.45 -55.57 -31.05
CA LEU A 693 -14.69 -54.64 -30.21
C LEU A 693 -13.19 -54.90 -30.39
N CYS A 694 -12.46 -53.91 -30.91
CA CYS A 694 -11.00 -53.92 -31.12
C CYS A 694 -10.40 -55.18 -31.77
N ALA A 695 -11.15 -55.85 -32.65
CA ALA A 695 -10.65 -57.02 -33.38
C ALA A 695 -9.60 -56.60 -34.42
N GLU A 696 -8.45 -57.28 -34.45
CA GLU A 696 -7.31 -56.87 -35.27
C GLU A 696 -7.60 -56.93 -36.78
N GLU A 697 -8.51 -57.81 -37.23
CA GLU A 697 -8.83 -57.91 -38.66
C GLU A 697 -9.68 -56.74 -39.15
N ASP A 698 -10.36 -56.00 -38.25
CA ASP A 698 -11.07 -54.75 -38.58
C ASP A 698 -10.12 -53.55 -38.74
N ARG A 699 -8.84 -53.71 -38.36
CA ARG A 699 -7.75 -52.73 -38.57
C ARG A 699 -8.01 -51.32 -38.03
N GLY A 700 -8.81 -51.19 -36.97
CA GLY A 700 -9.23 -49.90 -36.41
C GLY A 700 -8.05 -48.98 -36.03
N ALA A 701 -6.99 -49.52 -35.42
CA ALA A 701 -5.80 -48.76 -35.07
C ALA A 701 -5.09 -48.20 -36.33
N GLN A 702 -4.99 -48.99 -37.40
CA GLN A 702 -4.39 -48.58 -38.66
C GLN A 702 -5.28 -47.56 -39.41
N ALA A 703 -6.60 -47.67 -39.30
CA ALA A 703 -7.54 -46.68 -39.85
C ALA A 703 -7.36 -45.31 -39.17
N TYR A 704 -7.35 -45.27 -37.83
CA TYR A 704 -7.15 -44.04 -37.06
C TYR A 704 -5.73 -43.46 -37.28
N ALA A 705 -4.70 -44.30 -37.36
CA ALA A 705 -3.36 -43.88 -37.74
C ALA A 705 -3.29 -43.25 -39.15
N SER A 706 -4.08 -43.77 -40.10
CA SER A 706 -4.17 -43.23 -41.46
C SER A 706 -4.89 -41.88 -41.49
N GLU A 707 -5.97 -41.73 -40.72
CA GLU A 707 -6.70 -40.46 -40.57
C GLU A 707 -5.83 -39.37 -39.93
N ILE A 708 -5.11 -39.70 -38.85
CA ILE A 708 -4.11 -38.82 -38.23
C ILE A 708 -3.04 -38.42 -39.25
N SER A 709 -2.55 -39.36 -40.05
CA SER A 709 -1.52 -39.08 -41.07
C SER A 709 -2.02 -38.23 -42.25
N ALA A 710 -3.33 -38.23 -42.52
CA ALA A 710 -3.96 -37.43 -43.57
C ALA A 710 -4.34 -36.03 -43.11
N LEU A 711 -4.77 -35.85 -41.86
CA LEU A 711 -5.32 -34.59 -41.33
C LEU A 711 -4.35 -33.82 -40.42
N VAL A 712 -3.47 -34.51 -39.69
CA VAL A 712 -2.53 -33.88 -38.74
C VAL A 712 -1.17 -33.72 -39.40
N THR A 713 -0.81 -32.48 -39.76
CA THR A 713 0.47 -32.17 -40.43
C THR A 713 1.66 -32.73 -39.66
N ASN A 714 2.53 -33.50 -40.33
CA ASN A 714 3.68 -34.22 -39.77
C ASN A 714 3.35 -35.18 -38.60
N CYS A 715 2.08 -35.58 -38.43
CA CYS A 715 1.56 -36.26 -37.25
C CYS A 715 1.90 -35.51 -35.93
N SER A 716 1.86 -34.17 -35.98
CA SER A 716 2.21 -33.28 -34.86
C SER A 716 0.98 -32.49 -34.38
N PHE A 717 0.32 -32.99 -33.34
CA PHE A 717 -0.79 -32.31 -32.68
C PHE A 717 -0.36 -30.95 -32.11
N ASP A 718 -1.27 -29.98 -32.04
CA ASP A 718 -1.00 -28.68 -31.43
C ASP A 718 -0.99 -28.76 -29.90
N LEU A 719 -1.87 -29.59 -29.33
CA LEU A 719 -1.89 -29.90 -27.90
C LEU A 719 -2.41 -31.33 -27.66
N VAL A 720 -1.74 -32.08 -26.79
CA VAL A 720 -2.20 -33.39 -26.28
C VAL A 720 -2.45 -33.27 -24.78
N LEU A 721 -3.70 -33.47 -24.34
CA LEU A 721 -4.03 -33.57 -22.92
C LEU A 721 -4.08 -35.04 -22.49
N LEU A 722 -3.25 -35.37 -21.52
CA LEU A 722 -3.16 -36.66 -20.87
C LEU A 722 -3.79 -36.62 -19.47
N GLY A 723 -4.18 -37.78 -18.95
CA GLY A 723 -4.38 -38.02 -17.52
C GLY A 723 -3.35 -39.02 -16.98
N MET A 724 -3.28 -39.18 -15.65
CA MET A 724 -2.47 -40.23 -15.00
C MET A 724 -3.35 -41.14 -14.13
N GLY A 725 -3.06 -42.45 -14.15
CA GLY A 725 -3.60 -43.44 -13.22
C GLY A 725 -2.90 -43.42 -11.85
N THR A 726 -3.48 -44.07 -10.84
CA THR A 726 -2.87 -44.23 -9.50
C THR A 726 -1.64 -45.16 -9.50
N ASP A 727 -1.55 -45.99 -10.53
CA ASP A 727 -0.47 -46.89 -10.94
C ASP A 727 0.54 -46.23 -11.90
N GLY A 728 0.32 -44.97 -12.29
CA GLY A 728 1.23 -44.20 -13.15
C GLY A 728 1.00 -44.36 -14.65
N HIS A 729 -0.02 -45.12 -15.10
CA HIS A 729 -0.33 -45.21 -16.53
C HIS A 729 -0.82 -43.87 -17.10
N THR A 730 -0.58 -43.64 -18.39
CA THR A 730 -1.06 -42.46 -19.12
C THR A 730 -1.37 -42.83 -20.56
N ALA A 731 -2.37 -42.21 -21.21
CA ALA A 731 -2.84 -42.61 -22.55
C ALA A 731 -3.19 -44.12 -22.68
N SER A 732 -3.57 -44.79 -21.58
CA SER A 732 -3.67 -46.26 -21.51
C SER A 732 -2.40 -47.05 -21.91
N LEU A 733 -1.23 -46.43 -21.79
CA LEU A 733 0.11 -47.04 -21.80
C LEU A 733 0.52 -47.34 -20.34
N PHE A 734 0.75 -48.62 -20.02
CA PHE A 734 0.94 -49.08 -18.63
C PHE A 734 2.43 -49.31 -18.30
N PRO A 735 2.95 -48.89 -17.12
CA PRO A 735 4.39 -48.96 -16.81
C PRO A 735 5.03 -50.36 -16.80
N GLN A 736 4.24 -51.43 -16.83
CA GLN A 736 4.70 -52.82 -16.88
C GLN A 736 4.54 -53.48 -18.27
N SER A 737 4.08 -52.74 -19.27
CA SER A 737 3.89 -53.22 -20.65
C SER A 737 4.76 -52.43 -21.64
N PRO A 738 5.52 -53.09 -22.54
CA PRO A 738 6.31 -52.40 -23.56
C PRO A 738 5.45 -51.88 -24.73
N THR A 739 4.19 -52.30 -24.83
CA THR A 739 3.34 -52.03 -25.99
C THR A 739 3.02 -50.54 -26.13
N GLY A 740 3.44 -49.95 -27.25
CA GLY A 740 3.25 -48.53 -27.55
C GLY A 740 4.31 -47.58 -26.98
N LEU A 741 5.31 -48.09 -26.24
CA LEU A 741 6.41 -47.26 -25.73
C LEU A 741 7.45 -46.97 -26.82
N ASP A 742 7.79 -48.00 -27.61
CA ASP A 742 8.74 -47.96 -28.73
C ASP A 742 8.09 -48.43 -30.04
N GLY A 743 8.63 -48.00 -31.18
CA GLY A 743 8.26 -48.46 -32.52
C GLY A 743 7.71 -47.37 -33.45
N GLU A 744 7.39 -47.76 -34.69
CA GLU A 744 6.91 -46.84 -35.74
C GLU A 744 5.39 -46.69 -35.80
N GLN A 745 4.64 -47.57 -35.14
CA GLN A 745 3.17 -47.55 -35.13
C GLN A 745 2.66 -46.29 -34.41
N LEU A 746 1.74 -45.56 -35.04
CA LEU A 746 1.15 -44.32 -34.48
C LEU A 746 0.05 -44.59 -33.44
N VAL A 747 -0.66 -45.70 -33.59
CA VAL A 747 -1.79 -46.12 -32.76
C VAL A 747 -1.62 -47.61 -32.49
N VAL A 748 -1.83 -48.03 -31.24
CA VAL A 748 -1.65 -49.40 -30.77
C VAL A 748 -2.88 -49.89 -30.00
N LEU A 749 -2.96 -51.21 -29.81
CA LEU A 749 -3.86 -51.84 -28.83
C LEU A 749 -3.03 -52.17 -27.58
N THR A 750 -3.57 -51.91 -26.39
CA THR A 750 -2.90 -52.17 -25.10
C THR A 750 -3.79 -53.02 -24.19
N GLU A 751 -3.15 -53.74 -23.26
CA GLU A 751 -3.85 -54.48 -22.20
C GLU A 751 -3.75 -53.75 -20.86
N SER A 752 -4.89 -53.67 -20.19
CA SER A 752 -5.12 -53.04 -18.88
C SER A 752 -5.24 -54.12 -17.79
N PRO A 753 -4.61 -53.94 -16.62
CA PRO A 753 -4.74 -54.88 -15.49
C PRO A 753 -6.16 -54.90 -14.91
N SER A 754 -6.98 -53.88 -15.16
CA SER A 754 -8.40 -53.83 -14.83
C SER A 754 -9.29 -53.95 -16.07
N ARG A 755 -10.54 -54.40 -15.90
CA ARG A 755 -11.55 -54.43 -16.95
C ARG A 755 -12.02 -53.01 -17.34
N PRO A 756 -12.46 -52.80 -18.60
CA PRO A 756 -12.20 -53.63 -19.77
C PRO A 756 -10.70 -53.70 -20.09
N HIS A 757 -10.22 -54.91 -20.39
CA HIS A 757 -8.78 -55.18 -20.49
C HIS A 757 -8.18 -54.58 -21.76
N GLN A 758 -8.77 -54.83 -22.93
CA GLN A 758 -8.25 -54.27 -24.18
C GLN A 758 -8.62 -52.78 -24.31
N ARG A 759 -7.68 -51.97 -24.78
CA ARG A 759 -7.85 -50.54 -25.08
C ARG A 759 -7.13 -50.18 -26.38
N MET A 760 -7.54 -49.08 -27.02
CA MET A 760 -6.82 -48.44 -28.13
C MET A 760 -6.12 -47.17 -27.59
N SER A 761 -4.92 -46.88 -28.09
CA SER A 761 -4.03 -45.86 -27.53
C SER A 761 -3.17 -45.22 -28.63
N LEU A 762 -2.94 -43.90 -28.55
CA LEU A 762 -1.88 -43.22 -29.30
C LEU A 762 -0.51 -43.63 -28.74
N SER A 763 0.42 -44.01 -29.60
CA SER A 763 1.73 -44.46 -29.15
C SER A 763 2.57 -43.32 -28.55
N LEU A 764 3.49 -43.67 -27.66
CA LEU A 764 4.41 -42.73 -27.02
C LEU A 764 5.27 -41.97 -28.05
N PRO A 765 5.75 -42.58 -29.16
CA PRO A 765 6.43 -41.86 -30.24
C PRO A 765 5.54 -40.92 -31.07
N LEU A 766 4.20 -41.03 -31.00
CA LEU A 766 3.26 -40.05 -31.57
C LEU A 766 2.97 -38.93 -30.57
N ILE A 767 2.71 -39.25 -29.31
CA ILE A 767 2.47 -38.26 -28.24
C ILE A 767 3.65 -37.28 -28.14
N ASN A 768 4.89 -37.76 -28.25
CA ASN A 768 6.11 -36.94 -28.25
C ASN A 768 6.33 -36.10 -29.53
N ARG A 769 5.48 -36.18 -30.55
CA ARG A 769 5.50 -35.28 -31.73
C ARG A 769 4.64 -34.02 -31.53
N ALA A 770 3.84 -33.96 -30.47
CA ALA A 770 2.96 -32.82 -30.21
C ALA A 770 3.75 -31.55 -29.88
N LYS A 771 3.25 -30.40 -30.33
CA LYS A 771 3.82 -29.07 -30.08
C LYS A 771 3.68 -28.66 -28.61
N LYS A 772 2.66 -29.19 -27.93
CA LYS A 772 2.46 -29.12 -26.47
C LYS A 772 1.86 -30.43 -25.96
N VAL A 773 2.19 -30.78 -24.73
CA VAL A 773 1.54 -31.84 -23.96
C VAL A 773 1.06 -31.22 -22.64
N ALA A 774 0.00 -31.73 -22.04
CA ALA A 774 -0.45 -31.44 -20.68
C ALA A 774 -0.84 -32.76 -19.98
N VAL A 775 -0.75 -32.85 -18.65
CA VAL A 775 -0.99 -34.10 -17.90
C VAL A 775 -1.87 -33.78 -16.68
N LEU A 776 -3.16 -33.54 -16.91
CA LEU A 776 -4.07 -33.18 -15.82
C LEU A 776 -4.21 -34.35 -14.84
N VAL A 777 -3.59 -34.17 -13.67
CA VAL A 777 -3.75 -35.04 -12.50
C VAL A 777 -4.60 -34.29 -11.48
N MET A 778 -5.46 -35.05 -10.81
CA MET A 778 -6.37 -34.59 -9.78
C MET A 778 -6.71 -35.76 -8.85
N GLY A 779 -6.72 -35.50 -7.54
CA GLY A 779 -7.25 -36.39 -6.52
C GLY A 779 -6.19 -36.96 -5.57
N ARG A 780 -6.55 -37.06 -4.28
CA ARG A 780 -5.60 -37.37 -3.18
C ARG A 780 -4.80 -38.66 -3.38
N THR A 781 -5.39 -39.68 -3.99
CA THR A 781 -4.75 -40.98 -4.27
C THR A 781 -3.70 -40.94 -5.39
N LYS A 782 -3.59 -39.84 -6.14
CA LYS A 782 -2.60 -39.66 -7.21
C LYS A 782 -1.37 -38.84 -6.78
N ARG A 783 -1.35 -38.30 -5.55
CA ARG A 783 -0.25 -37.46 -5.03
C ARG A 783 1.09 -38.21 -5.06
N ASP A 784 1.13 -39.42 -4.51
CA ASP A 784 2.39 -40.12 -4.27
C ASP A 784 3.03 -40.62 -5.58
N ILE A 785 2.23 -41.09 -6.53
CA ILE A 785 2.71 -41.46 -7.87
C ILE A 785 3.15 -40.24 -8.68
N THR A 786 2.49 -39.09 -8.52
CA THR A 786 2.89 -37.82 -9.18
C THR A 786 4.23 -37.31 -8.63
N LEU A 787 4.46 -37.44 -7.32
CA LEU A 787 5.75 -37.13 -6.70
C LEU A 787 6.84 -38.12 -7.14
N LEU A 788 6.52 -39.42 -7.26
CA LEU A 788 7.46 -40.43 -7.77
C LEU A 788 7.90 -40.13 -9.21
N VAL A 789 6.93 -39.80 -10.09
CA VAL A 789 7.14 -39.54 -11.52
C VAL A 789 7.79 -38.17 -11.79
N SER A 790 7.64 -37.19 -10.89
CA SER A 790 8.33 -35.89 -10.98
C SER A 790 9.72 -35.87 -10.33
N ALA A 791 10.00 -36.75 -9.36
CA ALA A 791 11.33 -36.90 -8.76
C ALA A 791 12.26 -37.85 -9.54
N SER A 792 11.71 -38.77 -10.34
CA SER A 792 12.47 -39.77 -11.08
C SER A 792 12.78 -39.34 -12.52
N PHE A 793 14.02 -39.52 -12.97
CA PHE A 793 14.40 -39.33 -14.38
C PHE A 793 13.96 -40.53 -15.25
N LEU A 794 12.66 -40.85 -15.21
CA LEU A 794 12.06 -41.94 -15.97
C LEU A 794 12.04 -41.58 -17.48
N PRO A 795 12.43 -42.50 -18.38
CA PRO A 795 12.75 -42.20 -19.78
C PRO A 795 11.54 -41.96 -20.70
N TRP A 796 10.37 -41.58 -20.15
CA TRP A 796 9.07 -41.76 -20.80
C TRP A 796 8.70 -40.73 -21.88
N CYS A 797 9.34 -39.56 -21.97
CA CYS A 797 9.02 -38.57 -23.01
C CYS A 797 10.21 -37.65 -23.35
N GLY A 798 10.66 -37.59 -24.60
CA GLY A 798 11.83 -36.80 -25.05
C GLY A 798 11.50 -35.42 -25.65
N ARG A 799 12.30 -34.39 -25.28
CA ARG A 799 12.23 -32.95 -25.68
C ARG A 799 10.97 -32.17 -25.22
N GLY A 800 11.22 -31.02 -24.60
CA GLY A 800 10.21 -30.29 -23.83
C GLY A 800 9.34 -29.29 -24.59
N ASP A 801 8.11 -29.16 -24.12
CA ASP A 801 7.45 -27.89 -23.78
C ASP A 801 6.37 -28.19 -22.69
N PRO A 802 5.84 -27.20 -21.95
CA PRO A 802 5.40 -27.38 -20.56
C PRO A 802 4.03 -28.04 -20.34
N ILE A 803 3.92 -28.73 -19.19
CA ILE A 803 2.83 -29.62 -18.77
C ILE A 803 2.24 -29.16 -17.42
N PHE A 804 0.91 -29.06 -17.32
CA PHE A 804 0.17 -28.90 -16.04
C PHE A 804 0.03 -30.24 -15.32
N LEU A 805 0.06 -30.25 -13.97
CA LEU A 805 -0.02 -31.42 -13.07
C LEU A 805 -0.59 -30.98 -11.70
N GLY A 806 -1.48 -31.76 -11.07
CA GLY A 806 -2.13 -31.42 -9.78
C GLY A 806 -2.60 -32.62 -8.95
#